data_AF-A0A812J988-F1
#
_entry.id   AF-A0A812J988-F1
#
_cell.length_a   1.000
_cell.length_b   1.000
_cell.length_c   1.000
_cell.angle_alpha   90.00
_cell.angle_beta   90.00
_cell.angle_gamma   90.00
#
_symmetry.space_group_name_H-M   'P 1'
#
loop_
_entity.id
_entity.type
_entity.pdbx_description
1 polymer ?
#
loop_
_entity_poly.entity_id
_entity_poly.type
_entity_poly.pdbx_seq_one_letter_code
_entity_poly.pdbx_strand_id
1 'polypeptide(L)'
;VRRARDKLLSALEGNPVIEGGSDEEMNRIIIYKGRPLKAQLLHFAVWVSARLKESTCVERLLPLLSEQDLFAKAKHQTRPGSTDETWLDSIHIAAGLGAVGVMEVLRDHVVLQAKAKTQSHYVNTPCLVHHRPEHGQPWEEEYYIPLHDATNAGNIEVSMWLLMHGADARAKNKDGVTPLHFVALRGVVGGIESDDEVIRLVQVLCQRGASLESRIPMSHPDPLMRGKVPLELAATDQSRFPKHVMHILAPCLNNQSGGEPRFFSDICFLLSLNTEAAEEVVKELVRRSLKQPELLNSFRLDAQQPGRTDSMAAVLYISPSAAADMLDMLIVSPEVQDVSKHNIPPRTTFGAGLSSEVMNCTYRPDVLVRDGVMLPCWKFDSQKDISQQPGIQWHSSFMPEVSKSGSGRNAVNVSVRATLLPNMLDIDIMMAVSQVEQEDLTVFSKLSIKGIVHCLWSNLIESVWLASLLFHMVELFAFIWWGLSGQTHMHEDHSSIRAGLWIIMTGGGLREMIQLGILGYNWHKKRSAHQDFTMRSMWDYRSKLITTWCMPTLALAMIQVVFTYGAISQQQLLPHSQEVVLMVGCVLLKSWLCIYMARLHTSGVRIHAISSSLLGAATKQMIVITLMIFASFSLAFLIVAKGKDHGWVLASAYRGLLFHDGNGLDNLGLNVHEDMFEKNDILMMIVNLIGSTFFNIIVLNLIIAVYSNEYDRVQHQTPQYFLLARAKYCVMYYLSCSLVGWHGADFQRALRLASGVGAALSLLLFRS
;
A
#
# COMPACT_ATOMS: atom_id res chain seq x y z
N VAL A 1 27.54 4.76 -46.52
CA VAL A 1 28.40 5.40 -45.49
C VAL A 1 29.88 5.13 -45.76
N ARG A 2 30.44 3.92 -45.58
CA ARG A 2 31.88 3.64 -45.83
C ARG A 2 32.38 4.09 -47.21
N ARG A 3 31.67 3.72 -48.30
CA ARG A 3 31.99 4.21 -49.66
C ARG A 3 31.99 5.74 -49.79
N ALA A 4 31.14 6.44 -49.05
CA ALA A 4 31.09 7.90 -49.08
C ALA A 4 32.26 8.52 -48.31
N ARG A 5 32.65 7.93 -47.16
CA ARG A 5 33.87 8.26 -46.43
C ARG A 5 35.10 8.14 -47.33
N ASP A 6 35.25 6.98 -47.97
CA ASP A 6 36.44 6.68 -48.80
C ASP A 6 36.57 7.64 -49.98
N LYS A 7 35.44 7.97 -50.64
CA LYS A 7 35.37 9.00 -51.69
C LYS A 7 35.75 10.40 -51.18
N LEU A 8 35.30 10.77 -49.99
CA LEU A 8 35.60 12.07 -49.39
C LEU A 8 37.09 12.17 -49.00
N LEU A 9 37.67 11.10 -48.46
CA LEU A 9 39.11 11.03 -48.15
C LEU A 9 39.97 11.06 -49.43
N SER A 10 39.58 10.33 -50.49
CA SER A 10 40.32 10.38 -51.76
C SER A 10 40.28 11.76 -52.41
N ALA A 11 39.15 12.47 -52.31
CA ALA A 11 39.02 13.84 -52.81
C ALA A 11 39.92 14.84 -52.05
N LEU A 12 40.21 14.57 -50.78
CA LEU A 12 41.11 15.38 -49.95
C LEU A 12 42.61 15.07 -50.20
N GLU A 13 42.94 13.89 -50.72
CA GLU A 13 44.33 13.41 -50.91
C GLU A 13 44.93 13.72 -52.30
N GLY A 14 44.13 13.95 -53.34
CA GLY A 14 44.68 14.33 -54.65
C GLY A 14 43.68 14.43 -55.80
N ASN A 15 43.62 15.63 -56.39
CA ASN A 15 42.94 16.02 -57.64
C ASN A 15 41.39 16.09 -57.65
N PRO A 16 40.79 17.20 -58.14
CA PRO A 16 39.38 17.53 -57.97
C PRO A 16 38.56 16.96 -59.11
N VAL A 17 38.24 15.67 -59.07
CA VAL A 17 37.09 15.16 -59.82
C VAL A 17 36.23 14.37 -58.86
N ILE A 18 35.38 15.11 -58.13
CA ILE A 18 34.24 14.52 -57.45
C ILE A 18 33.23 14.21 -58.57
N GLU A 19 33.36 13.06 -59.22
CA GLU A 19 32.19 12.40 -59.83
C GLU A 19 31.34 11.83 -58.69
N GLY A 20 30.65 12.73 -58.01
CA GLY A 20 29.78 12.47 -56.88
C GLY A 20 28.56 13.36 -57.03
N GLY A 21 27.38 12.74 -56.91
CA GLY A 21 26.06 13.30 -57.17
C GLY A 21 25.86 14.76 -56.77
N SER A 22 24.95 15.42 -57.47
CA SER A 22 24.55 16.81 -57.22
C SER A 22 24.34 17.08 -55.73
N ASP A 23 24.47 18.33 -55.28
CA ASP A 23 24.17 18.74 -53.89
C ASP A 23 22.82 18.19 -53.41
N GLU A 24 21.86 17.99 -54.33
CA GLU A 24 20.58 17.34 -54.06
C GLU A 24 20.69 15.85 -53.66
N GLU A 25 21.62 15.09 -54.24
CA GLU A 25 21.84 13.68 -53.90
C GLU A 25 22.49 13.54 -52.52
N MET A 26 23.46 14.39 -52.17
CA MET A 26 24.02 14.45 -50.81
C MET A 26 22.98 14.86 -49.77
N ASN A 27 22.17 15.88 -50.07
CA ASN A 27 21.10 16.37 -49.17
C ASN A 27 19.99 15.33 -48.93
N ARG A 28 19.78 14.39 -49.86
CA ARG A 28 18.83 13.27 -49.67
C ARG A 28 19.36 12.18 -48.75
N ILE A 29 20.68 12.06 -48.59
CA ILE A 29 21.33 10.98 -47.84
C ILE A 29 21.46 11.32 -46.35
N ILE A 30 21.67 12.60 -46.02
CA ILE A 30 21.87 13.02 -44.63
C ILE A 30 20.54 13.01 -43.88
N ILE A 31 20.41 12.06 -42.95
CA ILE A 31 19.22 11.94 -42.10
C ILE A 31 19.58 12.38 -40.67
N TYR A 32 18.93 13.44 -40.18
CA TYR A 32 19.00 13.90 -38.79
C TYR A 32 17.60 13.87 -38.17
N LYS A 33 17.46 13.25 -36.98
CA LYS A 33 16.15 13.00 -36.33
C LYS A 33 15.09 12.40 -37.28
N GLY A 34 15.52 11.54 -38.21
CA GLY A 34 14.65 10.88 -39.19
C GLY A 34 14.26 11.73 -40.42
N ARG A 35 14.94 12.86 -40.68
CA ARG A 35 14.60 13.81 -41.75
C ARG A 35 15.80 14.22 -42.60
N PRO A 36 15.61 14.54 -43.90
CA PRO A 36 16.68 15.00 -44.78
C PRO A 36 17.16 16.40 -44.36
N LEU A 37 18.48 16.60 -44.41
CA LEU A 37 19.15 17.85 -44.07
C LEU A 37 19.75 18.48 -45.33
N LYS A 38 19.45 19.76 -45.59
CA LYS A 38 20.19 20.59 -46.55
C LYS A 38 21.49 21.04 -45.87
N ALA A 39 22.58 20.34 -46.14
CA ALA A 39 23.81 20.46 -45.39
C ALA A 39 24.98 20.80 -46.32
N GLN A 40 26.00 21.46 -45.75
CA GLN A 40 27.28 21.68 -46.42
C GLN A 40 28.23 20.49 -46.21
N LEU A 41 29.37 20.53 -46.90
CA LEU A 41 30.40 19.49 -46.85
C LEU A 41 30.85 19.14 -45.42
N LEU A 42 30.99 20.14 -44.53
CA LEU A 42 31.33 19.92 -43.12
C LEU A 42 30.28 19.09 -42.38
N HIS A 43 28.99 19.42 -42.54
CA HIS A 43 27.89 18.70 -41.92
C HIS A 43 27.77 17.26 -42.45
N PHE A 44 28.04 17.05 -43.73
CA PHE A 44 28.13 15.71 -44.32
C PHE A 44 29.30 14.91 -43.73
N ALA A 45 30.48 15.53 -43.59
CA ALA A 45 31.63 14.91 -42.95
C ALA A 45 31.33 14.52 -41.49
N VAL A 46 30.71 15.41 -40.71
CA VAL A 46 30.25 15.14 -39.33
C VAL A 46 29.28 13.96 -39.29
N TRP A 47 28.30 13.91 -40.20
CA TRP A 47 27.32 12.81 -40.25
C TRP A 47 27.96 11.46 -40.59
N VAL A 48 28.87 11.43 -41.58
CA VAL A 48 29.62 10.22 -41.95
C VAL A 48 30.51 9.75 -40.80
N SER A 49 31.25 10.68 -40.21
CA SER A 49 32.14 10.44 -39.06
C SER A 49 31.38 9.91 -37.84
N ALA A 50 30.23 10.51 -37.52
CA ALA A 50 29.38 10.04 -36.43
C ALA A 50 28.86 8.62 -36.67
N ARG A 51 28.46 8.29 -37.91
CA ARG A 51 27.91 6.97 -38.24
C ARG A 51 28.96 5.86 -38.27
N LEU A 52 30.22 6.20 -38.50
CA LEU A 52 31.34 5.27 -38.50
C LEU A 52 32.13 5.25 -37.17
N LYS A 53 31.82 6.18 -36.24
CA LYS A 53 32.57 6.40 -35.00
C LYS A 53 34.05 6.72 -35.25
N GLU A 54 34.34 7.52 -36.28
CA GLU A 54 35.70 7.93 -36.70
C GLU A 54 35.76 9.45 -36.91
N SER A 55 36.83 10.12 -36.48
CA SER A 55 37.02 11.58 -36.62
C SER A 55 37.85 12.01 -37.85
N THR A 56 38.48 11.06 -38.54
CA THR A 56 39.51 11.29 -39.58
C THR A 56 39.05 12.17 -40.75
N CYS A 57 37.80 12.05 -41.20
CA CYS A 57 37.26 12.90 -42.27
C CYS A 57 37.16 14.37 -41.85
N VAL A 58 36.74 14.62 -40.61
CA VAL A 58 36.59 15.98 -40.09
C VAL A 58 37.96 16.59 -39.80
N GLU A 59 38.89 15.81 -39.23
CA GLU A 59 40.28 16.26 -38.96
C GLU A 59 41.01 16.74 -40.21
N ARG A 60 40.84 16.04 -41.34
CA ARG A 60 41.50 16.40 -42.60
C ARG A 60 40.81 17.54 -43.34
N LEU A 61 39.50 17.71 -43.14
CA LEU A 61 38.72 18.75 -43.80
C LEU A 61 38.89 20.11 -43.12
N LEU A 62 38.95 20.15 -41.79
CA LEU A 62 38.97 21.41 -41.02
C LEU A 62 40.11 22.38 -41.39
N PRO A 63 41.37 21.95 -41.60
CA PRO A 63 42.45 22.86 -42.01
C PRO A 63 42.23 23.57 -43.35
N LEU A 64 41.33 23.05 -44.19
CA LEU A 64 41.04 23.57 -45.52
C LEU A 64 39.81 24.51 -45.54
N LEU A 65 39.08 24.63 -44.42
CA LEU A 65 37.87 25.43 -44.31
C LEU A 65 38.16 26.84 -43.81
N SER A 66 37.38 27.82 -44.28
CA SER A 66 37.42 29.18 -43.75
C SER A 66 36.59 29.31 -42.46
N GLU A 67 36.80 30.37 -41.68
CA GLU A 67 35.98 30.64 -40.47
C GLU A 67 34.47 30.71 -40.80
N GLN A 68 34.10 31.19 -41.99
CA GLN A 68 32.70 31.27 -42.44
C GLN A 68 32.07 29.89 -42.68
N ASP A 69 32.86 28.92 -43.12
CA ASP A 69 32.41 27.55 -43.38
C ASP A 69 32.23 26.75 -42.08
N LEU A 70 32.95 27.11 -41.01
CA LEU A 70 32.88 26.46 -39.71
C LEU A 70 31.57 26.77 -38.96
N PHE A 71 31.11 28.02 -39.06
CA PHE A 71 29.84 28.50 -38.50
C PHE A 71 28.69 28.48 -39.50
N ALA A 72 28.90 27.84 -40.65
CA ALA A 72 27.83 27.66 -41.62
C ALA A 72 26.73 26.78 -41.03
N LYS A 73 25.49 27.12 -41.34
CA LYS A 73 24.30 26.49 -40.76
C LYS A 73 23.67 25.51 -41.74
N ALA A 74 23.41 24.29 -41.29
CA ALA A 74 22.61 23.32 -42.02
C ALA A 74 21.12 23.55 -41.78
N LYS A 75 20.31 23.27 -42.82
CA LYS A 75 18.88 23.57 -42.82
C LYS A 75 18.05 22.29 -42.91
N HIS A 76 17.13 22.05 -41.98
CA HIS A 76 16.11 21.00 -42.14
C HIS A 76 14.69 21.47 -41.82
N GLN A 77 13.72 20.71 -42.33
CA GLN A 77 12.29 20.94 -42.11
C GLN A 77 11.86 20.42 -40.73
N THR A 78 11.03 21.21 -40.04
CA THR A 78 10.54 20.93 -38.68
C THR A 78 9.34 19.97 -38.66
N ARG A 79 8.59 19.82 -39.76
CA ARG A 79 7.58 18.77 -39.97
C ARG A 79 7.55 18.36 -41.45
N PRO A 80 7.14 17.12 -41.80
CA PRO A 80 7.00 16.71 -43.20
C PRO A 80 5.93 17.59 -43.88
N GLY A 81 6.33 18.36 -44.88
CA GLY A 81 5.43 19.28 -45.60
C GLY A 81 5.19 20.65 -44.94
N SER A 82 5.82 20.96 -43.80
CA SER A 82 5.79 22.32 -43.24
C SER A 82 6.83 23.23 -43.90
N THR A 83 6.53 24.53 -43.96
CA THR A 83 7.50 25.56 -44.37
C THR A 83 8.42 26.02 -43.25
N ASP A 84 8.31 25.45 -42.04
CA ASP A 84 9.15 25.81 -40.90
C ASP A 84 10.59 25.31 -41.09
N GLU A 85 11.56 26.18 -40.78
CA GLU A 85 12.97 25.98 -41.09
C GLU A 85 13.82 26.06 -39.82
N THR A 86 14.68 25.06 -39.63
CA THR A 86 15.64 24.98 -38.51
C THR A 86 17.04 25.16 -39.04
N TRP A 87 17.87 25.92 -38.33
CA TRP A 87 19.25 26.23 -38.71
C TRP A 87 20.21 25.69 -37.65
N LEU A 88 20.89 24.59 -37.96
CA LEU A 88 21.78 23.85 -37.07
C LEU A 88 23.24 24.14 -37.37
N ASP A 89 24.05 24.29 -36.33
CA ASP A 89 25.50 24.28 -36.47
C ASP A 89 26.02 22.83 -36.48
N SER A 90 27.27 22.66 -36.94
CA SER A 90 27.98 21.38 -36.96
C SER A 90 28.00 20.68 -35.57
N ILE A 91 28.07 21.46 -34.49
CA ILE A 91 28.06 20.95 -33.11
C ILE A 91 26.71 20.36 -32.68
N HIS A 92 25.57 20.92 -33.10
CA HIS A 92 24.24 20.37 -32.77
C HIS A 92 24.00 19.02 -33.46
N ILE A 93 24.52 18.87 -34.69
CA ILE A 93 24.48 17.60 -35.41
C ILE A 93 25.36 16.56 -34.71
N ALA A 94 26.61 16.93 -34.39
CA ALA A 94 27.53 16.04 -33.68
C ALA A 94 26.97 15.60 -32.32
N ALA A 95 26.35 16.53 -31.58
CA ALA A 95 25.75 16.28 -30.28
C ALA A 95 24.52 15.35 -30.36
N GLY A 96 23.63 15.60 -31.31
CA GLY A 96 22.44 14.76 -31.52
C GLY A 96 22.76 13.36 -32.07
N LEU A 97 23.87 13.20 -32.80
CA LEU A 97 24.30 11.90 -33.34
C LEU A 97 25.19 11.08 -32.39
N GLY A 98 25.67 11.66 -31.29
CA GLY A 98 26.45 10.93 -30.28
C GLY A 98 27.96 10.84 -30.59
N ALA A 99 28.55 11.81 -31.30
CA ALA A 99 29.92 11.71 -31.82
C ALA A 99 30.94 12.54 -31.01
N VAL A 100 31.40 12.02 -29.87
CA VAL A 100 32.34 12.73 -28.97
C VAL A 100 33.65 13.09 -29.65
N GLY A 101 34.32 12.15 -30.34
CA GLY A 101 35.59 12.43 -31.01
C GLY A 101 35.49 13.50 -32.11
N VAL A 102 34.33 13.63 -32.77
CA VAL A 102 34.09 14.72 -33.73
C VAL A 102 33.95 16.06 -33.01
N MET A 103 33.29 16.09 -31.85
CA MET A 103 33.13 17.29 -31.04
C MET A 103 34.45 17.78 -30.44
N GLU A 104 35.36 16.87 -30.09
CA GLU A 104 36.74 17.19 -29.68
C GLU A 104 37.50 17.90 -30.78
N VAL A 105 37.53 17.30 -31.96
CA VAL A 105 38.21 17.86 -33.13
C VAL A 105 37.63 19.21 -33.55
N LEU A 106 36.30 19.35 -33.56
CA LEU A 106 35.65 20.65 -33.84
C LEU A 106 36.02 21.71 -32.80
N ARG A 107 36.04 21.35 -31.51
CA ARG A 107 36.36 22.27 -30.43
C ARG A 107 37.84 22.70 -30.47
N ASP A 108 38.76 21.76 -30.64
CA ASP A 108 40.20 22.07 -30.70
C ASP A 108 40.49 23.03 -31.86
N HIS A 109 39.84 22.83 -33.00
CA HIS A 109 39.96 23.73 -34.14
C HIS A 109 39.39 25.14 -33.87
N VAL A 110 38.21 25.24 -33.23
CA VAL A 110 37.62 26.54 -32.82
C VAL A 110 38.50 27.27 -31.82
N VAL A 111 39.12 26.56 -30.87
CA VAL A 111 40.03 27.14 -29.87
C VAL A 111 41.32 27.66 -30.51
N LEU A 112 41.82 26.98 -31.54
CA LEU A 112 43.02 27.40 -32.28
C LEU A 112 42.76 28.65 -33.17
N GLN A 113 41.57 28.78 -33.74
CA GLN A 113 41.23 29.91 -34.62
C GLN A 113 40.74 31.16 -33.85
N ALA A 114 39.89 30.99 -32.82
CA ALA A 114 39.28 32.11 -32.12
C ALA A 114 40.03 32.49 -30.83
N LYS A 115 40.54 33.72 -30.74
CA LYS A 115 41.22 34.28 -29.55
C LYS A 115 40.39 34.10 -28.25
N ALA A 116 40.75 33.09 -27.46
CA ALA A 116 40.65 32.94 -25.99
C ALA A 116 39.31 33.18 -25.23
N LYS A 117 38.23 33.72 -25.81
CA LYS A 117 36.98 34.02 -25.07
C LYS A 117 35.77 33.12 -25.40
N THR A 118 35.95 32.08 -26.22
CA THR A 118 34.82 31.50 -26.97
C THR A 118 34.52 30.02 -26.70
N GLN A 119 35.28 29.30 -25.87
CA GLN A 119 35.04 27.86 -25.66
C GLN A 119 33.66 27.57 -25.07
N SER A 120 33.30 28.23 -23.96
CA SER A 120 31.97 28.09 -23.33
C SER A 120 30.86 28.63 -24.22
N HIS A 121 31.15 29.63 -25.06
CA HIS A 121 30.18 30.16 -26.02
C HIS A 121 29.87 29.16 -27.14
N TYR A 122 30.89 28.46 -27.65
CA TYR A 122 30.72 27.49 -28.74
C TYR A 122 29.87 26.29 -28.32
N VAL A 123 30.10 25.72 -27.12
CA VAL A 123 29.31 24.60 -26.60
C VAL A 123 27.87 24.99 -26.21
N ASN A 124 27.59 26.29 -26.07
CA ASN A 124 26.28 26.85 -25.76
C ASN A 124 25.65 27.57 -26.96
N THR A 125 26.18 27.38 -28.18
CA THR A 125 25.68 28.11 -29.35
C THR A 125 24.20 27.75 -29.59
N PRO A 126 23.28 28.73 -29.63
CA PRO A 126 21.87 28.46 -29.85
C PRO A 126 21.59 28.12 -31.33
N CYS A 127 20.96 26.98 -31.59
CA CYS A 127 20.30 26.68 -32.85
C CYS A 127 19.00 27.48 -32.92
N LEU A 128 18.74 28.19 -34.03
CA LEU A 128 17.53 28.99 -34.24
C LEU A 128 16.53 28.25 -35.13
N VAL A 129 15.26 28.22 -34.70
CA VAL A 129 14.14 27.65 -35.45
C VAL A 129 13.16 28.76 -35.79
N HIS A 130 12.91 29.00 -37.07
CA HIS A 130 11.94 30.01 -37.52
C HIS A 130 10.60 29.34 -37.86
N HIS A 131 9.54 29.83 -37.20
CA HIS A 131 8.15 29.44 -37.50
C HIS A 131 7.47 30.46 -38.42
N ARG A 132 6.63 29.99 -39.36
CA ARG A 132 5.81 30.88 -40.19
C ARG A 132 4.60 31.39 -39.39
N PRO A 133 4.28 32.70 -39.42
CA PRO A 133 3.12 33.21 -38.70
C PRO A 133 1.81 32.86 -39.42
N GLU A 134 0.83 32.31 -38.71
CA GLU A 134 -0.50 32.01 -39.28
C GLU A 134 -1.37 33.27 -39.46
N HIS A 135 -1.08 34.40 -38.81
CA HIS A 135 -1.94 35.60 -38.86
C HIS A 135 -1.18 36.95 -38.73
N GLY A 136 -0.05 37.11 -39.43
CA GLY A 136 0.62 38.43 -39.57
C GLY A 136 1.37 38.93 -38.32
N GLN A 137 1.68 38.05 -37.37
CA GLN A 137 2.60 38.34 -36.25
C GLN A 137 4.07 38.08 -36.65
N PRO A 138 5.06 38.71 -35.98
CA PRO A 138 6.48 38.52 -36.30
C PRO A 138 6.97 37.08 -36.10
N TRP A 139 8.08 36.73 -36.76
CA TRP A 139 8.74 35.42 -36.67
C TRP A 139 9.08 35.07 -35.23
N GLU A 140 8.72 33.86 -34.84
CA GLU A 140 8.90 33.38 -33.48
C GLU A 140 10.08 32.39 -33.45
N GLU A 141 11.23 32.79 -32.91
CA GLU A 141 12.46 31.98 -32.88
C GLU A 141 12.47 31.00 -31.68
N GLU A 142 12.43 29.67 -31.90
CA GLU A 142 12.85 28.72 -30.84
C GLU A 142 14.37 28.58 -30.83
N TYR A 143 14.97 28.55 -29.64
CA TYR A 143 16.40 28.33 -29.50
C TYR A 143 16.72 27.09 -28.65
N TYR A 144 17.62 26.25 -29.15
CA TYR A 144 18.13 25.04 -28.47
C TYR A 144 19.65 25.11 -28.37
N ILE A 145 20.23 24.54 -27.31
CA ILE A 145 21.69 24.43 -27.16
C ILE A 145 22.10 22.98 -27.45
N PRO A 146 23.37 22.69 -27.79
CA PRO A 146 23.82 21.33 -28.08
C PRO A 146 23.47 20.33 -26.97
N LEU A 147 23.42 20.78 -25.70
CA LEU A 147 23.02 19.95 -24.57
C LEU A 147 21.53 19.54 -24.61
N HIS A 148 20.63 20.38 -25.14
CA HIS A 148 19.24 19.98 -25.39
C HIS A 148 19.15 18.88 -26.43
N ASP A 149 19.97 18.94 -27.49
CA ASP A 149 19.99 17.90 -28.53
C ASP A 149 20.57 16.58 -28.03
N ALA A 150 21.67 16.64 -27.26
CA ALA A 150 22.28 15.46 -26.65
C ALA A 150 21.33 14.76 -25.67
N THR A 151 20.66 15.52 -24.80
CA THR A 151 19.72 14.98 -23.80
C THR A 151 18.43 14.47 -24.44
N ASN A 152 17.91 15.14 -25.48
CA ASN A 152 16.74 14.66 -26.22
C ASN A 152 17.03 13.40 -27.06
N ALA A 153 18.27 13.25 -27.55
CA ALA A 153 18.72 12.04 -28.22
C ALA A 153 19.05 10.90 -27.24
N GLY A 154 19.14 11.17 -25.93
CA GLY A 154 19.53 10.20 -24.92
C GLY A 154 21.02 9.84 -24.95
N ASN A 155 21.89 10.70 -25.50
CA ASN A 155 23.33 10.48 -25.62
C ASN A 155 24.04 10.93 -24.33
N ILE A 156 24.30 10.01 -23.40
CA ILE A 156 24.90 10.34 -22.10
C ILE A 156 26.35 10.80 -22.25
N GLU A 157 27.14 10.07 -23.04
CA GLU A 157 28.58 10.36 -23.23
C GLU A 157 28.80 11.80 -23.73
N VAL A 158 28.05 12.21 -24.75
CA VAL A 158 28.04 13.58 -25.28
C VAL A 158 27.54 14.58 -24.25
N SER A 159 26.47 14.26 -23.53
CA SER A 159 25.92 15.16 -22.52
C SER A 159 26.94 15.43 -21.41
N MET A 160 27.65 14.40 -20.96
CA MET A 160 28.74 14.54 -19.99
C MET A 160 29.90 15.34 -20.55
N TRP A 161 30.30 15.08 -21.79
CA TRP A 161 31.34 15.85 -22.45
C TRP A 161 30.97 17.34 -22.53
N LEU A 162 29.74 17.67 -22.93
CA LEU A 162 29.27 19.06 -23.02
C LEU A 162 29.29 19.74 -21.64
N LEU A 163 28.82 19.05 -20.60
CA LEU A 163 28.83 19.57 -19.22
C LEU A 163 30.26 19.79 -18.69
N MET A 164 31.20 18.90 -19.01
CA MET A 164 32.63 19.07 -18.67
C MET A 164 33.24 20.32 -19.32
N HIS A 165 32.81 20.66 -20.55
CA HIS A 165 33.33 21.79 -21.32
C HIS A 165 32.55 23.10 -21.15
N GLY A 166 31.68 23.19 -20.14
CA GLY A 166 31.02 24.43 -19.75
C GLY A 166 29.68 24.70 -20.44
N ALA A 167 28.98 23.65 -20.90
CA ALA A 167 27.59 23.78 -21.31
C ALA A 167 26.71 24.19 -20.12
N ASP A 168 25.75 25.07 -20.36
CA ASP A 168 24.84 25.57 -19.34
C ASP A 168 23.72 24.58 -19.07
N ALA A 169 23.77 23.94 -17.89
CA ALA A 169 22.74 23.01 -17.43
C ALA A 169 21.41 23.69 -17.07
N ARG A 170 21.40 25.03 -16.92
CA ARG A 170 20.23 25.85 -16.59
C ARG A 170 19.53 26.43 -17.80
N ALA A 171 20.11 26.29 -18.99
CA ALA A 171 19.56 26.83 -20.21
C ALA A 171 18.12 26.37 -20.39
N LYS A 172 17.22 27.31 -20.66
CA LYS A 172 15.85 27.03 -21.06
C LYS A 172 15.75 27.28 -22.55
N ASN A 173 15.08 26.41 -23.29
CA ASN A 173 14.67 26.74 -24.64
C ASN A 173 13.54 27.79 -24.60
N LYS A 174 13.07 28.21 -25.77
CA LYS A 174 11.98 29.19 -25.90
C LYS A 174 10.67 28.74 -25.22
N ASP A 175 10.43 27.44 -25.19
CA ASP A 175 9.27 26.86 -24.52
C ASP A 175 9.48 26.63 -23.02
N GLY A 176 10.58 27.13 -22.43
CA GLY A 176 10.90 26.99 -21.01
C GLY A 176 11.37 25.59 -20.58
N VAL A 177 11.63 24.70 -21.53
CA VAL A 177 12.14 23.34 -21.33
C VAL A 177 13.65 23.38 -21.10
N THR A 178 14.14 22.57 -20.17
CA THR A 178 15.56 22.47 -19.79
C THR A 178 16.13 21.13 -20.22
N PRO A 179 17.47 20.94 -20.25
CA PRO A 179 18.06 19.63 -20.56
C PRO A 179 17.56 18.53 -19.63
N LEU A 180 17.33 18.86 -18.35
CA LEU A 180 16.82 17.92 -17.35
C LEU A 180 15.40 17.42 -17.67
N HIS A 181 14.53 18.27 -18.24
CA HIS A 181 13.21 17.84 -18.70
C HIS A 181 13.30 16.82 -19.84
N PHE A 182 14.28 16.98 -20.76
CA PHE A 182 14.50 16.00 -21.83
C PHE A 182 15.03 14.67 -21.29
N VAL A 183 15.97 14.69 -20.33
CA VAL A 183 16.44 13.47 -19.65
C VAL A 183 15.26 12.73 -18.99
N ALA A 184 14.39 13.48 -18.29
CA ALA A 184 13.21 12.93 -17.64
C ALA A 184 12.21 12.30 -18.62
N LEU A 185 12.07 12.81 -19.85
CA LEU A 185 11.15 12.25 -20.84
C LEU A 185 11.78 11.13 -21.68
N ARG A 186 12.99 11.34 -22.18
CA ARG A 186 13.61 10.48 -23.21
C ARG A 186 14.43 9.34 -22.64
N GLY A 187 14.89 9.43 -21.39
CA GLY A 187 15.79 8.45 -20.81
C GLY A 187 17.04 8.23 -21.67
N VAL A 188 17.52 6.99 -21.71
CA VAL A 188 18.70 6.59 -22.51
C VAL A 188 18.26 5.90 -23.79
N VAL A 189 18.98 6.14 -24.88
CA VAL A 189 18.77 5.44 -26.15
C VAL A 189 19.86 4.39 -26.35
N GLY A 190 19.55 3.14 -26.04
CA GLY A 190 20.45 2.00 -26.23
C GLY A 190 20.31 1.03 -25.06
N GLY A 191 19.56 -0.07 -25.26
CA GLY A 191 19.09 -0.96 -24.19
C GLY A 191 20.14 -1.78 -23.42
N ILE A 192 21.37 -1.29 -23.28
CA ILE A 192 22.49 -1.95 -22.58
C ILE A 192 23.27 -0.99 -21.66
N GLU A 193 23.09 0.33 -21.75
CA GLU A 193 23.80 1.29 -20.89
C GLU A 193 23.14 1.41 -19.51
N SER A 194 23.93 1.15 -18.47
CA SER A 194 23.53 0.92 -17.07
C SER A 194 22.72 2.07 -16.48
N ASP A 195 21.70 1.77 -15.67
CA ASP A 195 20.94 2.76 -14.89
C ASP A 195 21.87 3.79 -14.22
N ASP A 196 23.05 3.33 -13.75
CA ASP A 196 24.13 4.14 -13.18
C ASP A 196 24.56 5.35 -14.03
N GLU A 197 24.50 5.27 -15.36
CA GLU A 197 24.85 6.38 -16.24
C GLU A 197 23.81 7.49 -16.22
N VAL A 198 22.51 7.14 -16.15
CA VAL A 198 21.42 8.10 -15.96
C VAL A 198 21.60 8.78 -14.60
N ILE A 199 21.90 7.99 -13.57
CA ILE A 199 22.17 8.50 -12.23
C ILE A 199 23.30 9.54 -12.30
N ARG A 200 24.43 9.18 -12.93
CA ARG A 200 25.57 10.08 -13.09
C ARG A 200 25.21 11.36 -13.84
N LEU A 201 24.47 11.26 -14.95
CA LEU A 201 24.08 12.41 -15.75
C LEU A 201 23.19 13.38 -14.96
N VAL A 202 22.14 12.87 -14.32
CA VAL A 202 21.23 13.71 -13.51
C VAL A 202 21.98 14.36 -12.35
N GLN A 203 22.87 13.62 -11.67
CA GLN A 203 23.69 14.16 -10.60
C GLN A 203 24.59 15.30 -11.08
N VAL A 204 25.27 15.15 -12.22
CA VAL A 204 26.14 16.22 -12.73
C VAL A 204 25.34 17.41 -13.24
N LEU A 205 24.18 17.21 -13.87
CA LEU A 205 23.27 18.31 -14.20
C LEU A 205 22.87 19.11 -12.95
N CYS A 206 22.51 18.43 -11.87
CA CYS A 206 22.17 19.08 -10.59
C CYS A 206 23.38 19.79 -9.97
N GLN A 207 24.57 19.18 -9.98
CA GLN A 207 25.82 19.82 -9.52
C GLN A 207 26.16 21.08 -10.32
N ARG A 208 25.84 21.09 -11.63
CA ARG A 208 25.98 22.26 -12.52
C ARG A 208 24.82 23.25 -12.39
N GLY A 209 23.91 23.03 -11.43
CA GLY A 209 22.87 23.97 -11.04
C GLY A 209 21.55 23.83 -11.80
N ALA A 210 21.31 22.71 -12.50
CA ALA A 210 19.99 22.42 -13.05
C ALA A 210 18.95 22.30 -11.93
N SER A 211 17.80 22.96 -12.10
CA SER A 211 16.72 22.93 -11.11
C SER A 211 15.81 21.73 -11.33
N LEU A 212 15.60 20.92 -10.28
CA LEU A 212 14.60 19.84 -10.26
C LEU A 212 13.15 20.37 -10.17
N GLU A 213 12.99 21.65 -9.83
CA GLU A 213 11.68 22.30 -9.63
C GLU A 213 11.30 23.23 -10.80
N SER A 214 12.12 23.29 -11.86
CA SER A 214 11.79 24.10 -13.02
C SER A 214 10.48 23.61 -13.63
N ARG A 215 9.47 24.48 -13.72
CA ARG A 215 8.18 24.15 -14.33
C ARG A 215 8.12 24.66 -15.77
N ILE A 216 7.65 23.81 -16.68
CA ILE A 216 7.40 24.19 -18.06
C ILE A 216 6.20 25.15 -18.11
N PRO A 217 6.26 26.27 -18.85
CA PRO A 217 5.15 27.17 -19.09
C PRO A 217 3.84 26.48 -19.51
N MET A 218 2.70 27.01 -19.06
CA MET A 218 1.37 26.52 -19.46
C MET A 218 1.06 26.77 -20.94
N SER A 219 1.80 27.67 -21.58
CA SER A 219 1.71 28.02 -23.01
C SER A 219 2.36 26.99 -23.94
N HIS A 220 3.01 25.95 -23.40
CA HIS A 220 3.71 24.94 -24.20
C HIS A 220 2.73 24.18 -25.13
N PRO A 221 3.08 23.96 -26.42
CA PRO A 221 2.17 23.39 -27.41
C PRO A 221 1.82 21.92 -27.14
N ASP A 222 2.77 21.15 -26.57
CA ASP A 222 2.54 19.75 -26.20
C ASP A 222 1.76 19.65 -24.86
N PRO A 223 0.55 19.05 -24.86
CA PRO A 223 -0.24 18.84 -23.64
C PRO A 223 0.45 17.91 -22.64
N LEU A 224 1.36 17.03 -23.09
CA LEU A 224 2.12 16.15 -22.20
C LEU A 224 3.13 16.93 -21.37
N MET A 225 3.70 18.00 -21.92
CA MET A 225 4.82 18.75 -21.31
C MET A 225 4.36 19.98 -20.53
N ARG A 226 3.26 20.61 -20.96
CA ARG A 226 2.82 21.90 -20.39
C ARG A 226 2.61 21.83 -18.88
N GLY A 227 3.16 22.80 -18.17
CA GLY A 227 2.99 22.91 -16.73
C GLY A 227 3.76 21.88 -15.91
N LYS A 228 4.53 20.94 -16.48
CA LYS A 228 5.14 19.87 -15.68
C LYS A 228 6.54 20.20 -15.18
N VAL A 229 6.94 19.55 -14.07
CA VAL A 229 8.34 19.51 -13.60
C VAL A 229 9.03 18.20 -14.06
N PRO A 230 10.37 18.09 -14.03
CA PRO A 230 11.09 16.89 -14.47
C PRO A 230 10.58 15.59 -13.80
N LEU A 231 10.28 15.61 -12.50
CA LEU A 231 9.73 14.45 -11.80
C LEU A 231 8.39 14.00 -12.39
N GLU A 232 7.46 14.95 -12.61
CA GLU A 232 6.14 14.68 -13.18
C GLU A 232 6.24 14.13 -14.62
N LEU A 233 7.24 14.58 -15.38
CA LEU A 233 7.50 14.08 -16.73
C LEU A 233 8.08 12.67 -16.72
N ALA A 234 9.07 12.42 -15.86
CA ALA A 234 9.62 11.09 -15.67
C ALA A 234 8.57 10.09 -15.22
N ALA A 235 7.54 10.54 -14.50
CA ALA A 235 6.46 9.70 -14.04
C ALA A 235 5.47 9.29 -15.15
N THR A 236 5.38 10.02 -16.26
CA THR A 236 4.45 9.69 -17.37
C THR A 236 4.73 8.35 -18.04
N ASP A 237 3.70 7.68 -18.57
CA ASP A 237 3.83 6.38 -19.26
C ASP A 237 4.68 6.44 -20.53
N GLN A 238 4.77 7.62 -21.15
CA GLN A 238 5.57 7.83 -22.36
C GLN A 238 7.05 8.05 -22.06
N SER A 239 7.40 8.25 -20.79
CA SER A 239 8.79 8.42 -20.37
C SER A 239 9.54 7.09 -20.41
N ARG A 240 10.77 7.13 -20.94
CA ARG A 240 11.72 6.02 -20.87
C ARG A 240 12.65 6.11 -19.67
N PHE A 241 12.40 7.03 -18.75
CA PHE A 241 13.20 7.16 -17.54
C PHE A 241 12.95 5.95 -16.63
N PRO A 242 14.00 5.30 -16.09
CA PRO A 242 13.80 4.10 -15.28
C PRO A 242 13.07 4.46 -13.98
N LYS A 243 11.91 3.82 -13.74
CA LYS A 243 10.99 4.20 -12.66
C LYS A 243 11.59 3.97 -11.26
N HIS A 244 12.44 2.94 -11.11
CA HIS A 244 13.10 2.61 -9.85
C HIS A 244 14.16 3.66 -9.42
N VAL A 245 14.67 4.48 -10.35
CA VAL A 245 15.63 5.58 -10.06
C VAL A 245 14.98 6.97 -9.99
N MET A 246 13.64 7.04 -9.94
CA MET A 246 12.91 8.32 -9.83
C MET A 246 13.26 9.12 -8.57
N HIS A 247 13.77 8.47 -7.52
CA HIS A 247 14.26 9.11 -6.30
C HIS A 247 15.35 10.18 -6.55
N ILE A 248 16.02 10.17 -7.69
CA ILE A 248 17.06 11.15 -8.08
C ILE A 248 16.44 12.44 -8.62
N LEU A 249 15.25 12.35 -9.22
CA LEU A 249 14.50 13.50 -9.68
C LEU A 249 13.57 14.06 -8.59
N ALA A 250 13.39 13.33 -7.49
CA ALA A 250 12.59 13.77 -6.36
C ALA A 250 13.23 15.01 -5.70
N PRO A 251 12.59 16.19 -5.75
CA PRO A 251 13.13 17.40 -5.14
C PRO A 251 13.35 17.22 -3.63
N CYS A 252 12.42 16.53 -2.94
CA CYS A 252 12.51 16.27 -1.51
C CYS A 252 13.82 15.59 -1.06
N LEU A 253 14.44 14.73 -1.89
CA LEU A 253 15.67 14.02 -1.54
C LEU A 253 16.96 14.75 -1.94
N ASN A 254 16.86 15.67 -2.91
CA ASN A 254 18.03 16.24 -3.58
C ASN A 254 18.04 17.78 -3.53
N ASN A 255 17.13 18.41 -2.77
CA ASN A 255 16.99 19.86 -2.75
C ASN A 255 18.29 20.53 -2.28
N GLN A 256 18.90 21.30 -3.17
CA GLN A 256 20.03 22.20 -2.88
C GLN A 256 19.54 23.62 -2.54
N SER A 257 18.24 23.88 -2.74
CA SER A 257 17.56 25.15 -2.51
C SER A 257 16.79 25.07 -1.20
N GLY A 258 17.00 26.02 -0.29
CA GLY A 258 16.38 26.08 1.05
C GLY A 258 14.88 26.37 1.07
N GLY A 259 14.10 25.72 0.19
CA GLY A 259 12.65 25.71 0.22
C GLY A 259 12.10 24.79 1.31
N GLU A 260 10.82 24.95 1.64
CA GLU A 260 10.14 24.09 2.61
C GLU A 260 10.16 22.62 2.17
N PRO A 261 10.37 21.67 3.10
CA PRO A 261 10.39 20.25 2.78
C PRO A 261 8.99 19.78 2.33
N ARG A 262 8.94 19.00 1.24
CA ARG A 262 7.70 18.57 0.55
C ARG A 262 7.62 17.05 0.36
N PHE A 263 8.16 16.28 1.30
CA PHE A 263 8.24 14.82 1.21
C PHE A 263 6.86 14.19 1.01
N PHE A 264 5.89 14.54 1.86
CA PHE A 264 4.56 13.91 1.80
C PHE A 264 3.82 14.26 0.51
N SER A 265 3.92 15.49 0.02
CA SER A 265 3.28 15.88 -1.25
C SER A 265 3.92 15.19 -2.45
N ASP A 266 5.25 15.09 -2.49
CA ASP A 266 5.97 14.43 -3.58
C ASP A 266 5.67 12.93 -3.60
N ILE A 267 5.64 12.27 -2.44
CA ILE A 267 5.31 10.85 -2.32
C ILE A 267 3.85 10.61 -2.71
N CYS A 268 2.89 11.41 -2.23
CA CYS A 268 1.49 11.30 -2.64
C CYS A 268 1.30 11.52 -4.15
N PHE A 269 2.05 12.46 -4.73
CA PHE A 269 2.04 12.68 -6.17
C PHE A 269 2.57 11.45 -6.93
N LEU A 270 3.71 10.90 -6.51
CA LEU A 270 4.28 9.71 -7.14
C LEU A 270 3.34 8.50 -7.02
N LEU A 271 2.70 8.30 -5.86
CA LEU A 271 1.70 7.24 -5.67
C LEU A 271 0.51 7.34 -6.64
N SER A 272 0.14 8.56 -7.04
CA SER A 272 -0.95 8.75 -8.02
C SER A 272 -0.57 8.29 -9.43
N LEU A 273 0.72 8.06 -9.71
CA LEU A 273 1.25 7.70 -11.02
C LEU A 273 1.84 6.29 -11.03
N ASN A 274 2.70 5.96 -10.07
CA ASN A 274 3.36 4.67 -9.96
C ASN A 274 3.71 4.36 -8.48
N THR A 275 3.14 3.28 -7.96
CA THR A 275 3.34 2.82 -6.57
C THR A 275 4.76 2.35 -6.30
N GLU A 276 5.36 1.58 -7.21
CA GLU A 276 6.73 1.07 -7.09
C GLU A 276 7.75 2.20 -7.02
N ALA A 277 7.57 3.25 -7.84
CA ALA A 277 8.46 4.42 -7.83
C ALA A 277 8.41 5.14 -6.48
N ALA A 278 7.22 5.31 -5.90
CA ALA A 278 7.05 5.93 -4.60
C ALA A 278 7.68 5.08 -3.48
N GLU A 279 7.54 3.76 -3.53
CA GLU A 279 8.19 2.84 -2.59
C GLU A 279 9.71 2.93 -2.65
N GLU A 280 10.30 2.99 -3.84
CA GLU A 280 11.75 3.15 -3.99
C GLU A 280 12.24 4.50 -3.46
N VAL A 281 11.48 5.58 -3.64
CA VAL A 281 11.78 6.90 -3.02
C VAL A 281 11.79 6.79 -1.49
N VAL A 282 10.81 6.10 -0.90
CA VAL A 282 10.76 5.91 0.56
C VAL A 282 11.89 5.00 1.07
N LYS A 283 12.22 3.91 0.37
CA LYS A 283 13.36 3.05 0.74
C LYS A 283 14.68 3.82 0.70
N GLU A 284 14.90 4.64 -0.33
CA GLU A 284 16.10 5.46 -0.40
C GLU A 284 16.10 6.59 0.64
N LEU A 285 14.94 7.17 0.97
CA LEU A 285 14.79 8.12 2.09
C LEU A 285 15.20 7.47 3.42
N VAL A 286 14.72 6.25 3.71
CA VAL A 286 15.12 5.48 4.89
C VAL A 286 16.64 5.23 4.88
N ARG A 287 17.19 4.79 3.74
CA ARG A 287 18.62 4.50 3.60
C ARG A 287 19.51 5.73 3.77
N ARG A 288 19.11 6.89 3.23
CA ARG A 288 19.85 8.16 3.35
C ARG A 288 19.69 8.79 4.72
N SER A 289 18.51 8.70 5.34
CA SER A 289 18.25 9.27 6.67
C SER A 289 19.13 8.65 7.76
N LEU A 290 19.53 7.38 7.61
CA LEU A 290 20.52 6.72 8.48
C LEU A 290 21.92 7.34 8.38
N LYS A 291 22.27 7.95 7.25
CA LYS A 291 23.58 8.57 7.00
C LYS A 291 23.57 10.09 7.19
N GLN A 292 22.43 10.74 6.92
CA GLN A 292 22.26 12.19 6.94
C GLN A 292 21.17 12.58 7.95
N PRO A 293 21.53 12.98 9.18
CA PRO A 293 20.55 13.32 10.22
C PRO A 293 19.76 14.60 9.88
N GLU A 294 20.32 15.50 9.08
CA GLU A 294 19.64 16.71 8.61
C GLU A 294 18.42 16.38 7.74
N LEU A 295 18.56 15.38 6.85
CA LEU A 295 17.46 14.90 6.02
C LEU A 295 16.33 14.33 6.88
N LEU A 296 16.67 13.53 7.89
CA LEU A 296 15.67 12.99 8.83
C LEU A 296 14.94 14.10 9.60
N ASN A 297 15.65 15.14 10.02
CA ASN A 297 15.05 16.30 10.68
C ASN A 297 14.12 17.07 9.74
N SER A 298 14.52 17.27 8.48
CA SER A 298 13.66 17.92 7.47
C SER A 298 12.37 17.11 7.19
N PHE A 299 12.46 15.78 7.19
CA PHE A 299 11.30 14.90 7.05
C PHE A 299 10.35 15.00 8.26
N ARG A 300 10.91 15.07 9.48
CA ARG A 300 10.14 15.28 10.72
C ARG A 300 9.50 16.65 10.78
N LEU A 301 10.16 17.70 10.29
CA LEU A 301 9.57 19.04 10.13
C LEU A 301 8.36 18.99 9.19
N ASP A 302 8.50 18.31 8.05
CA ASP A 302 7.41 18.18 7.09
C ASP A 302 6.21 17.42 7.68
N ALA A 303 6.45 16.35 8.45
CA ALA A 303 5.39 15.57 9.10
C ALA A 303 4.53 16.38 10.09
N GLN A 304 5.08 17.45 10.67
CA GLN A 304 4.38 18.28 11.65
C GLN A 304 3.49 19.37 11.01
N GLN A 305 3.55 19.53 9.69
CA GLN A 305 2.71 20.47 8.95
C GLN A 305 1.23 20.03 8.94
N PRO A 306 0.28 20.99 8.83
CA PRO A 306 -1.15 20.65 8.74
C PRO A 306 -1.47 19.83 7.49
N GLY A 307 -2.41 18.87 7.60
CA GLY A 307 -2.86 18.02 6.49
C GLY A 307 -1.97 16.79 6.19
N ARG A 308 -0.88 16.60 6.95
CA ARG A 308 0.04 15.47 6.77
C ARG A 308 -0.50 14.14 7.28
N THR A 309 -1.42 14.19 8.24
CA THR A 309 -2.20 13.02 8.69
C THR A 309 -3.03 12.44 7.54
N ASP A 310 -3.71 13.30 6.77
CA ASP A 310 -4.49 12.88 5.59
C ASP A 310 -3.57 12.35 4.49
N SER A 311 -2.44 13.02 4.26
CA SER A 311 -1.42 12.53 3.32
C SER A 311 -0.93 11.14 3.73
N MET A 312 -0.64 10.93 5.02
CA MET A 312 -0.22 9.62 5.56
C MET A 312 -1.31 8.56 5.40
N ALA A 313 -2.58 8.89 5.64
CA ALA A 313 -3.69 7.97 5.43
C ALA A 313 -3.82 7.58 3.94
N ALA A 314 -3.58 8.51 3.01
CA ALA A 314 -3.58 8.23 1.58
C ALA A 314 -2.41 7.32 1.18
N VAL A 315 -1.20 7.59 1.70
CA VAL A 315 -0.03 6.72 1.49
C VAL A 315 -0.31 5.32 2.02
N LEU A 316 -0.83 5.20 3.24
CA LEU A 316 -1.13 3.93 3.88
C LEU A 316 -2.20 3.12 3.15
N TYR A 317 -3.13 3.78 2.46
CA TYR A 317 -4.15 3.13 1.66
C TYR A 317 -3.62 2.57 0.33
N ILE A 318 -2.70 3.28 -0.33
CA ILE A 318 -2.17 2.90 -1.65
C ILE A 318 -0.95 1.98 -1.51
N SER A 319 0.01 2.34 -0.65
CA SER A 319 1.20 1.53 -0.35
C SER A 319 1.41 1.46 1.18
N PRO A 320 0.84 0.42 1.82
CA PRO A 320 0.97 0.19 3.26
C PRO A 320 2.43 0.05 3.71
N SER A 321 3.27 -0.57 2.88
CA SER A 321 4.70 -0.79 3.14
C SER A 321 5.47 0.52 3.28
N ALA A 322 5.33 1.43 2.30
CA ALA A 322 5.95 2.75 2.33
C ALA A 322 5.48 3.57 3.54
N ALA A 323 4.18 3.57 3.83
CA ALA A 323 3.65 4.29 4.98
C ALA A 323 4.21 3.77 6.31
N ALA A 324 4.39 2.46 6.45
CA ALA A 324 4.94 1.85 7.65
C ALA A 324 6.39 2.27 7.90
N ASP A 325 7.20 2.33 6.84
CA ASP A 325 8.57 2.81 6.89
C ASP A 325 8.65 4.30 7.22
N MET A 326 7.77 5.11 6.61
CA MET A 326 7.62 6.53 6.95
C MET A 326 7.27 6.74 8.42
N LEU A 327 6.31 5.98 8.96
CA LEU A 327 5.91 6.07 10.36
C LEU A 327 7.05 5.66 11.32
N ASP A 328 7.80 4.61 10.99
CA ASP A 328 8.93 4.17 11.82
C ASP A 328 10.05 5.23 11.87
N MET A 329 10.27 6.01 10.80
CA MET A 329 11.21 7.15 10.81
C MET A 329 10.77 8.30 11.74
N LEU A 330 9.47 8.45 11.98
CA LEU A 330 8.89 9.45 12.88
C LEU A 330 8.94 9.03 14.35
N ILE A 331 9.36 7.80 14.66
CA ILE A 331 9.54 7.35 16.04
C ILE A 331 10.80 7.97 16.64
N VAL A 332 10.66 8.63 17.79
CA VAL A 332 11.73 9.26 18.55
C VAL A 332 11.66 8.86 20.02
N SER A 333 12.81 8.74 20.68
CA SER A 333 12.89 8.61 22.14
C SER A 333 12.70 9.99 22.79
N PRO A 334 11.77 10.15 23.73
CA PRO A 334 11.53 11.43 24.37
C PRO A 334 12.76 11.90 25.17
N GLU A 335 13.02 13.22 25.16
CA GLU A 335 14.11 13.82 25.94
C GLU A 335 13.70 13.99 27.41
N VAL A 336 14.59 13.59 28.33
CA VAL A 336 14.39 13.70 29.79
C VAL A 336 15.43 14.66 30.37
N GLN A 337 15.00 15.77 30.98
CA GLN A 337 15.92 16.82 31.48
C GLN A 337 16.84 16.36 32.63
N ASP A 338 16.37 15.47 33.51
CA ASP A 338 17.17 14.93 34.63
C ASP A 338 16.94 13.42 34.81
N VAL A 339 17.73 12.62 34.08
CA VAL A 339 17.68 11.15 34.08
C VAL A 339 17.92 10.56 35.48
N SER A 340 18.65 11.27 36.34
CA SER A 340 19.03 10.78 37.68
C SER A 340 17.88 10.81 38.68
N LYS A 341 16.98 11.78 38.56
CA LYS A 341 15.82 11.96 39.45
C LYS A 341 14.53 11.39 38.88
N HIS A 342 14.42 11.28 37.55
CA HIS A 342 13.21 10.86 36.87
C HIS A 342 13.50 9.85 35.75
N ASN A 343 14.10 8.71 36.11
CA ASN A 343 14.38 7.65 35.15
C ASN A 343 13.09 6.94 34.73
N ILE A 344 12.90 6.69 33.43
CA ILE A 344 11.91 5.72 32.96
C ILE A 344 12.31 4.38 33.56
N PRO A 345 11.42 3.60 34.20
CA PRO A 345 11.76 2.28 34.67
C PRO A 345 12.35 1.47 33.50
N PRO A 346 13.63 1.09 33.53
CA PRO A 346 14.22 0.35 32.42
C PRO A 346 13.67 -1.08 32.37
N ARG A 347 13.00 -1.52 33.45
CA ARG A 347 12.45 -2.85 33.64
C ARG A 347 11.06 -2.78 34.26
N THR A 348 10.16 -3.63 33.76
CA THR A 348 8.84 -3.88 34.36
C THR A 348 8.57 -5.37 34.45
N THR A 349 7.61 -5.77 35.28
CA THR A 349 7.10 -7.14 35.35
C THR A 349 5.71 -7.18 34.77
N PHE A 350 5.52 -7.86 33.65
CA PHE A 350 4.17 -8.13 33.12
C PHE A 350 3.56 -9.30 33.91
N GLY A 351 2.40 -9.07 34.53
CA GLY A 351 1.69 -10.08 35.32
C GLY A 351 1.40 -11.36 34.52
N ALA A 352 1.67 -12.52 35.12
CA ALA A 352 1.50 -13.85 34.51
C ALA A 352 0.04 -14.40 34.57
N GLY A 353 -0.97 -13.53 34.70
CA GLY A 353 -2.38 -13.90 34.90
C GLY A 353 -3.32 -13.48 33.77
N LEU A 354 -4.64 -13.60 34.00
CA LEU A 354 -5.72 -13.19 33.08
C LEU A 354 -5.72 -11.68 32.77
N SER A 355 -5.06 -10.86 33.59
CA SER A 355 -4.76 -9.46 33.31
C SER A 355 -3.29 -9.33 32.92
N SER A 356 -3.02 -9.37 31.61
CA SER A 356 -1.76 -8.82 31.11
C SER A 356 -1.78 -7.34 31.42
N GLU A 357 -0.95 -6.86 32.35
CA GLU A 357 -0.75 -5.42 32.49
C GLU A 357 -0.28 -4.86 31.14
N VAL A 358 -1.00 -3.88 30.65
CA VAL A 358 -0.98 -3.45 29.24
C VAL A 358 0.06 -2.35 29.08
N MET A 359 0.75 -2.30 27.94
CA MET A 359 1.54 -1.12 27.58
C MET A 359 0.57 0.05 27.38
N ASN A 360 0.53 0.96 28.36
CA ASN A 360 -0.31 2.14 28.26
C ASN A 360 0.28 3.10 27.21
N CYS A 361 -0.56 3.58 26.30
CA CYS A 361 -0.23 4.65 25.37
C CYS A 361 -1.05 5.87 25.78
N THR A 362 -0.42 7.01 26.00
CA THR A 362 -1.11 8.24 26.42
C THR A 362 -0.70 9.40 25.54
N TYR A 363 -1.58 10.40 25.47
CA TYR A 363 -1.41 11.60 24.67
C TYR A 363 -1.01 12.75 25.60
N ARG A 364 0.25 13.19 25.51
CA ARG A 364 0.80 14.50 25.88
C ARG A 364 2.27 14.35 26.28
N PRO A 365 3.23 14.57 25.38
CA PRO A 365 4.53 15.03 25.83
C PRO A 365 4.49 16.56 26.00
N ASP A 366 5.22 17.10 26.98
CA ASP A 366 5.58 18.51 26.92
C ASP A 366 6.40 18.70 25.62
N VAL A 367 6.24 19.83 24.94
CA VAL A 367 6.94 20.05 23.66
C VAL A 367 8.16 20.95 23.90
N LEU A 368 9.32 20.50 23.41
CA LEU A 368 10.51 21.31 23.25
C LEU A 368 10.69 21.57 21.76
N VAL A 369 10.75 22.83 21.35
CA VAL A 369 11.09 23.19 19.97
C VAL A 369 12.61 23.25 19.87
N ARG A 370 13.21 22.35 19.09
CA ARG A 370 14.64 22.36 18.78
C ARG A 370 14.80 22.27 17.27
N ASP A 371 15.55 23.22 16.70
CA ASP A 371 15.77 23.34 15.24
C ASP A 371 14.46 23.35 14.43
N GLY A 372 13.41 23.98 14.98
CA GLY A 372 12.06 24.05 14.39
C GLY A 372 11.20 22.79 14.58
N VAL A 373 11.77 21.65 14.99
CA VAL A 373 11.04 20.42 15.25
C VAL A 373 10.45 20.47 16.65
N MET A 374 9.14 20.20 16.76
CA MET A 374 8.48 19.95 18.04
C MET A 374 8.84 18.56 18.54
N LEU A 375 9.79 18.47 19.46
CA LEU A 375 10.20 17.23 20.09
C LEU A 375 9.45 16.98 21.40
N PRO A 376 9.09 15.73 21.70
CA PRO A 376 8.55 15.36 23.00
C PRO A 376 9.66 15.46 24.06
N CYS A 377 9.46 16.33 25.03
CA CYS A 377 10.29 16.46 26.22
C CYS A 377 9.45 16.19 27.47
N TRP A 378 10.09 15.76 28.54
CA TRP A 378 9.46 15.66 29.84
C TRP A 378 10.15 16.64 30.77
N LYS A 379 9.47 17.75 31.06
CA LYS A 379 10.03 18.83 31.87
C LYS A 379 9.91 18.45 33.34
N PHE A 380 11.04 18.49 34.06
CA PHE A 380 11.09 18.24 35.49
C PHE A 380 11.60 19.50 36.18
N ASP A 381 10.74 20.14 36.99
CA ASP A 381 11.14 21.30 37.80
C ASP A 381 11.67 20.81 39.15
N SER A 382 13.00 20.85 39.29
CA SER A 382 13.74 20.35 40.45
C SER A 382 13.41 21.03 41.79
N GLN A 383 12.65 22.13 41.79
CA GLN A 383 12.31 22.91 42.98
C GLN A 383 10.98 22.52 43.64
N LYS A 384 10.12 21.70 43.01
CA LYS A 384 8.84 21.27 43.60
C LYS A 384 8.77 19.75 43.77
N ASP A 385 8.10 19.31 44.82
CA ASP A 385 7.84 17.89 45.08
C ASP A 385 6.92 17.26 44.02
N ILE A 386 7.07 15.95 43.81
CA ILE A 386 6.31 15.12 42.84
C ILE A 386 4.78 15.24 43.05
N SER A 387 4.34 15.49 44.29
CA SER A 387 2.93 15.71 44.65
C SER A 387 2.37 17.04 44.14
N GLN A 388 3.23 18.03 43.87
CA GLN A 388 2.87 19.37 43.41
C GLN A 388 2.99 19.54 41.89
N GLN A 389 3.40 18.48 41.17
CA GLN A 389 3.55 18.46 39.70
C GLN A 389 2.71 17.33 39.07
N PRO A 390 1.38 17.47 38.98
CA PRO A 390 0.49 16.44 38.40
C PRO A 390 0.78 16.14 36.92
N GLY A 391 1.42 17.09 36.22
CA GLY A 391 1.85 16.94 34.82
C GLY A 391 2.97 15.93 34.58
N ILE A 392 3.54 15.32 35.63
CA ILE A 392 4.65 14.35 35.53
C ILE A 392 4.24 12.95 36.02
N GLN A 393 3.20 12.85 36.86
CA GLN A 393 2.71 11.59 37.44
C GLN A 393 2.14 10.59 36.41
N TRP A 394 1.80 11.06 35.20
CA TRP A 394 1.36 10.18 34.14
C TRP A 394 2.47 9.24 33.66
N HIS A 395 3.76 9.56 33.84
CA HIS A 395 4.85 8.65 33.45
C HIS A 395 4.88 7.36 34.27
N SER A 396 4.58 7.44 35.58
CA SER A 396 4.42 6.24 36.42
C SER A 396 3.20 5.39 36.03
N SER A 397 2.24 5.95 35.28
CA SER A 397 1.11 5.17 34.75
C SER A 397 1.48 4.34 33.51
N PHE A 398 2.65 4.58 32.90
CA PHE A 398 3.08 3.82 31.72
C PHE A 398 3.65 2.45 32.01
N MET A 399 4.28 2.29 33.18
CA MET A 399 4.98 1.08 33.53
C MET A 399 4.65 0.68 34.96
N PRO A 400 4.11 -0.52 35.19
CA PRO A 400 4.01 -1.10 36.52
C PRO A 400 5.40 -1.16 37.17
N GLU A 401 5.51 -0.72 38.42
CA GLU A 401 6.74 -0.89 39.19
C GLU A 401 7.05 -2.38 39.39
N VAL A 402 8.33 -2.75 39.30
CA VAL A 402 8.77 -4.11 39.60
C VAL A 402 8.40 -4.43 41.05
N SER A 403 7.46 -5.35 41.26
CA SER A 403 7.07 -5.73 42.62
C SER A 403 8.28 -6.24 43.40
N LYS A 404 8.51 -5.72 44.62
CA LYS A 404 9.66 -6.10 45.47
C LYS A 404 9.70 -7.60 45.84
N SER A 405 8.62 -8.35 45.59
CA SER A 405 8.52 -9.79 45.87
C SER A 405 8.81 -10.70 44.66
N GLY A 406 8.79 -10.15 43.44
CA GLY A 406 8.98 -10.90 42.19
C GLY A 406 10.46 -10.99 41.81
N SER A 407 11.21 -11.86 42.47
CA SER A 407 12.60 -12.18 42.15
C SER A 407 12.82 -12.51 40.66
N GLY A 408 13.36 -11.55 39.90
CA GLY A 408 14.32 -11.70 38.80
C GLY A 408 13.89 -12.41 37.49
N ARG A 409 12.92 -13.33 37.49
CA ARG A 409 12.64 -14.19 36.32
C ARG A 409 11.71 -13.59 35.26
N ASN A 410 10.84 -12.64 35.61
CA ASN A 410 9.85 -12.05 34.68
C ASN A 410 10.07 -10.55 34.43
N ALA A 411 11.27 -10.01 34.72
CA ALA A 411 11.60 -8.61 34.46
C ALA A 411 11.96 -8.42 32.98
N VAL A 412 11.19 -7.63 32.26
CA VAL A 412 11.39 -7.31 30.84
C VAL A 412 11.94 -5.90 30.71
N ASN A 413 12.95 -5.70 29.85
CA ASN A 413 13.46 -4.37 29.54
C ASN A 413 12.44 -3.61 28.67
N VAL A 414 12.17 -2.35 29.00
CA VAL A 414 11.18 -1.54 28.26
C VAL A 414 11.79 -0.22 27.81
N SER A 415 11.42 0.21 26.60
CA SER A 415 11.79 1.51 26.04
C SER A 415 10.54 2.30 25.66
N VAL A 416 10.45 3.56 26.09
CA VAL A 416 9.36 4.46 25.66
C VAL A 416 9.78 5.15 24.37
N ARG A 417 8.85 5.22 23.41
CA ARG A 417 9.03 5.93 22.15
C ARG A 417 7.78 6.75 21.83
N ALA A 418 7.96 7.83 21.09
CA ALA A 418 6.91 8.75 20.69
C ALA A 418 6.95 8.98 19.18
N THR A 419 5.80 9.02 18.51
CA THR A 419 5.71 9.26 17.07
C THR A 419 5.44 10.74 16.79
N LEU A 420 6.24 11.34 15.92
CA LEU A 420 6.17 12.76 15.55
C LEU A 420 5.13 13.06 14.44
N LEU A 421 3.94 12.50 14.52
CA LEU A 421 2.82 12.85 13.64
C LEU A 421 1.62 13.27 14.49
N PRO A 422 1.03 14.46 14.26
CA PRO A 422 -0.19 14.84 14.96
C PRO A 422 -1.37 13.97 14.51
N ASN A 423 -2.37 13.83 15.39
CA ASN A 423 -3.64 13.16 15.10
C ASN A 423 -3.51 11.73 14.53
N MET A 424 -2.50 10.96 14.97
CA MET A 424 -2.30 9.56 14.53
C MET A 424 -3.49 8.62 14.73
N LEU A 425 -4.40 8.94 15.66
CA LEU A 425 -5.61 8.18 15.92
C LEU A 425 -6.80 8.62 15.06
N ASP A 426 -6.54 9.33 13.96
CA ASP A 426 -7.58 9.66 12.98
C ASP A 426 -8.24 8.38 12.45
N ILE A 427 -9.55 8.46 12.27
CA ILE A 427 -10.34 7.37 11.69
C ILE A 427 -9.86 7.04 10.28
N ASP A 428 -9.33 8.02 9.52
CA ASP A 428 -8.87 7.79 8.15
C ASP A 428 -7.60 6.93 8.13
N ILE A 429 -6.66 7.15 9.05
CA ILE A 429 -5.50 6.25 9.24
C ILE A 429 -5.98 4.86 9.64
N MET A 430 -6.92 4.75 10.59
CA MET A 430 -7.44 3.47 11.04
C MET A 430 -8.18 2.71 9.93
N MET A 431 -8.94 3.43 9.11
CA MET A 431 -9.64 2.88 7.96
C MET A 431 -8.63 2.32 6.95
N ALA A 432 -7.57 3.07 6.64
CA ALA A 432 -6.47 2.60 5.79
C ALA A 432 -5.77 1.35 6.39
N VAL A 433 -5.41 1.34 7.68
CA VAL A 433 -4.84 0.15 8.36
C VAL A 433 -5.77 -1.07 8.23
N SER A 434 -7.08 -0.87 8.34
CA SER A 434 -8.04 -1.98 8.30
C SER A 434 -8.27 -2.57 6.90
N GLN A 435 -7.88 -1.83 5.85
CA GLN A 435 -8.05 -2.22 4.44
C GLN A 435 -6.79 -2.86 3.85
N VAL A 436 -5.69 -2.92 4.60
CA VAL A 436 -4.43 -3.58 4.19
C VAL A 436 -4.71 -5.02 3.72
N GLU A 437 -4.18 -5.34 2.54
CA GLU A 437 -4.35 -6.64 1.90
C GLU A 437 -3.54 -7.74 2.62
N GLN A 438 -3.83 -9.00 2.28
CA GLN A 438 -3.14 -10.13 2.92
C GLN A 438 -1.66 -10.22 2.54
N GLU A 439 -1.27 -9.67 1.39
CA GLU A 439 0.12 -9.68 0.90
C GLU A 439 1.01 -8.74 1.72
N ASP A 440 0.45 -7.62 2.21
CA ASP A 440 1.16 -6.59 2.97
C ASP A 440 1.06 -6.75 4.50
N LEU A 441 0.71 -7.92 5.01
CA LEU A 441 0.57 -8.15 6.46
C LEU A 441 1.87 -7.95 7.25
N THR A 442 3.02 -7.96 6.57
CA THR A 442 4.33 -7.63 7.13
C THR A 442 4.35 -6.24 7.76
N VAL A 443 3.50 -5.32 7.30
CA VAL A 443 3.30 -3.97 7.84
C VAL A 443 2.89 -4.00 9.31
N PHE A 444 2.07 -4.97 9.73
CA PHE A 444 1.70 -5.15 11.14
C PHE A 444 2.83 -5.67 12.02
N SER A 445 4.00 -6.02 11.46
CA SER A 445 5.18 -6.35 12.25
C SER A 445 5.87 -5.10 12.81
N LYS A 446 5.70 -3.95 12.16
CA LYS A 446 6.32 -2.66 12.48
C LYS A 446 5.79 -2.10 13.80
N LEU A 447 6.66 -1.44 14.55
CA LEU A 447 6.33 -0.99 15.91
C LEU A 447 5.28 0.11 15.90
N SER A 448 5.35 1.03 14.93
CA SER A 448 4.40 2.13 14.77
C SER A 448 2.96 1.62 14.72
N ILE A 449 2.68 0.67 13.83
CA ILE A 449 1.33 0.19 13.56
C ILE A 449 0.79 -0.69 14.69
N LYS A 450 1.65 -1.53 15.28
CA LYS A 450 1.33 -2.23 16.54
C LYS A 450 0.91 -1.24 17.62
N GLY A 451 1.67 -0.16 17.79
CA GLY A 451 1.39 0.90 18.77
C GLY A 451 0.05 1.58 18.55
N ILE A 452 -0.27 1.97 17.31
CA ILE A 452 -1.54 2.62 16.94
C ILE A 452 -2.73 1.70 17.27
N VAL A 453 -2.71 0.46 16.77
CA VAL A 453 -3.81 -0.49 16.96
C VAL A 453 -3.98 -0.85 18.44
N HIS A 454 -2.87 -1.03 19.17
CA HIS A 454 -2.91 -1.36 20.58
C HIS A 454 -3.41 -0.21 21.45
N CYS A 455 -2.93 1.02 21.18
CA CYS A 455 -3.37 2.24 21.87
C CYS A 455 -4.88 2.41 21.76
N LEU A 456 -5.41 2.27 20.54
CA LEU A 456 -6.82 2.47 20.28
C LEU A 456 -7.67 1.33 20.86
N TRP A 457 -7.18 0.08 20.79
CA TRP A 457 -7.83 -1.06 21.43
C TRP A 457 -7.95 -0.86 22.95
N SER A 458 -6.84 -0.63 23.64
CA SER A 458 -6.81 -0.60 25.11
C SER A 458 -7.54 0.61 25.69
N ASN A 459 -7.39 1.80 25.09
CA ASN A 459 -7.99 3.02 25.64
C ASN A 459 -9.47 3.18 25.31
N LEU A 460 -9.89 2.83 24.08
CA LEU A 460 -11.23 3.18 23.58
C LEU A 460 -12.18 1.98 23.54
N ILE A 461 -11.70 0.80 23.13
CA ILE A 461 -12.59 -0.27 22.67
C ILE A 461 -12.63 -1.47 23.59
N GLU A 462 -11.55 -1.78 24.31
CA GLU A 462 -11.46 -2.99 25.14
C GLU A 462 -12.61 -3.07 26.15
N SER A 463 -12.90 -1.97 26.84
CA SER A 463 -13.99 -1.91 27.81
C SER A 463 -15.36 -2.09 27.16
N VAL A 464 -15.56 -1.54 25.96
CA VAL A 464 -16.87 -1.67 25.30
C VAL A 464 -17.03 -3.00 24.58
N TRP A 465 -15.97 -3.55 24.02
CA TRP A 465 -15.93 -4.91 23.51
C TRP A 465 -16.30 -5.89 24.61
N LEU A 466 -15.74 -5.75 25.82
CA LEU A 466 -16.06 -6.60 26.96
C LEU A 466 -17.54 -6.50 27.35
N ALA A 467 -18.09 -5.27 27.41
CA ALA A 467 -19.52 -5.06 27.66
C ALA A 467 -20.39 -5.69 26.57
N SER A 468 -20.03 -5.49 25.30
CA SER A 468 -20.72 -6.09 24.14
C SER A 468 -20.70 -7.61 24.20
N LEU A 469 -19.54 -8.22 24.48
CA LEU A 469 -19.42 -9.67 24.65
C LEU A 469 -20.32 -10.18 25.78
N LEU A 470 -20.37 -9.47 26.91
CA LEU A 470 -21.24 -9.83 28.02
C LEU A 470 -22.72 -9.77 27.63
N PHE A 471 -23.15 -8.74 26.89
CA PHE A 471 -24.53 -8.68 26.38
C PHE A 471 -24.86 -9.84 25.44
N HIS A 472 -23.96 -10.20 24.52
CA HIS A 472 -24.16 -11.35 23.63
C HIS A 472 -24.26 -12.67 24.41
N MET A 473 -23.49 -12.83 25.49
CA MET A 473 -23.57 -14.00 26.37
C MET A 473 -24.89 -14.05 27.15
N VAL A 474 -25.40 -12.91 27.62
CA VAL A 474 -26.72 -12.81 28.27
C VAL A 474 -27.85 -13.15 27.29
N GLU A 475 -27.78 -12.62 26.07
CA GLU A 475 -28.75 -12.96 25.01
C GLU A 475 -28.69 -14.44 24.64
N LEU A 476 -27.50 -15.02 24.51
CA LEU A 476 -27.32 -16.45 24.25
C LEU A 476 -27.93 -17.30 25.37
N PHE A 477 -27.69 -16.93 26.63
CA PHE A 477 -28.30 -17.60 27.77
C PHE A 477 -29.82 -17.49 27.75
N ALA A 478 -30.36 -16.33 27.38
CA ALA A 478 -31.80 -16.14 27.23
C ALA A 478 -32.40 -17.04 26.14
N PHE A 479 -31.75 -17.19 24.98
CA PHE A 479 -32.17 -18.12 23.93
C PHE A 479 -32.11 -19.58 24.36
N ILE A 480 -31.04 -19.99 25.05
CA ILE A 480 -30.90 -21.36 25.56
C ILE A 480 -31.97 -21.64 26.61
N TRP A 481 -32.18 -20.72 27.55
CA TRP A 481 -33.18 -20.85 28.61
C TRP A 481 -34.59 -20.92 28.03
N TRP A 482 -34.92 -20.05 27.07
CA TRP A 482 -36.20 -20.10 26.37
C TRP A 482 -36.37 -21.42 25.60
N GLY A 483 -35.32 -21.91 24.94
CA GLY A 483 -35.34 -23.18 24.21
C GLY A 483 -35.58 -24.41 25.09
N LEU A 484 -34.96 -24.45 26.27
CA LEU A 484 -35.13 -25.55 27.22
C LEU A 484 -36.45 -25.48 27.98
N SER A 485 -36.87 -24.27 28.38
CA SER A 485 -38.12 -24.06 29.12
C SER A 485 -39.38 -24.11 28.26
N GLY A 486 -39.26 -23.86 26.95
CA GLY A 486 -40.37 -23.96 25.99
C GLY A 486 -40.87 -25.39 25.75
N GLN A 487 -40.10 -26.42 26.14
CA GLN A 487 -40.47 -27.84 25.97
C GLN A 487 -41.09 -28.48 27.21
N THR A 488 -41.06 -27.82 28.37
CA THR A 488 -41.51 -28.40 29.64
C THR A 488 -42.54 -27.50 30.32
N HIS A 489 -43.78 -27.99 30.40
CA HIS A 489 -44.89 -27.50 31.23
C HIS A 489 -44.60 -26.24 32.08
N MET A 490 -44.81 -25.06 31.50
CA MET A 490 -44.77 -23.77 32.21
C MET A 490 -46.09 -23.05 31.98
N HIS A 491 -47.21 -23.69 32.27
CA HIS A 491 -48.51 -23.10 31.95
C HIS A 491 -49.00 -22.07 32.98
N GLU A 492 -48.51 -22.04 34.23
CA GLU A 492 -49.18 -21.20 35.24
C GLU A 492 -48.29 -20.29 36.15
N ASP A 493 -47.05 -20.63 36.55
CA ASP A 493 -46.43 -19.90 37.70
C ASP A 493 -45.31 -18.88 37.42
N HIS A 494 -44.74 -18.76 36.22
CA HIS A 494 -43.57 -17.87 35.96
C HIS A 494 -43.75 -16.87 34.81
N SER A 495 -44.82 -16.07 34.86
CA SER A 495 -45.06 -14.98 33.90
C SER A 495 -43.95 -13.92 33.88
N SER A 496 -43.35 -13.64 35.05
CA SER A 496 -42.32 -12.61 35.20
C SER A 496 -41.00 -12.98 34.51
N ILE A 497 -40.58 -14.25 34.57
CA ILE A 497 -39.34 -14.72 33.94
C ILE A 497 -39.46 -14.68 32.41
N ARG A 498 -40.63 -15.06 31.87
CA ARG A 498 -40.91 -14.95 30.43
C ARG A 498 -40.88 -13.51 29.93
N ALA A 499 -41.49 -12.59 30.69
CA ALA A 499 -41.44 -11.17 30.36
C ALA A 499 -40.00 -10.65 30.34
N GLY A 500 -39.16 -11.04 31.31
CA GLY A 500 -37.75 -10.68 31.36
C GLY A 500 -36.95 -11.19 30.14
N LEU A 501 -37.10 -12.46 29.78
CA LEU A 501 -36.42 -13.05 28.61
C LEU A 501 -36.84 -12.37 27.30
N TRP A 502 -38.12 -12.02 27.16
CA TRP A 502 -38.63 -11.33 25.98
C TRP A 502 -38.09 -9.90 25.86
N ILE A 503 -37.99 -9.16 26.98
CA ILE A 503 -37.36 -7.83 27.01
C ILE A 503 -35.89 -7.91 26.57
N ILE A 504 -35.16 -8.95 27.00
CA ILE A 504 -33.76 -9.16 26.61
C ILE A 504 -33.64 -9.43 25.11
N MET A 505 -34.49 -10.30 24.55
CA MET A 505 -34.44 -10.66 23.13
C MET A 505 -34.84 -9.52 22.19
N THR A 506 -35.93 -8.81 22.51
CA THR A 506 -36.38 -7.63 21.75
C THR A 506 -35.38 -6.47 21.85
N GLY A 507 -34.85 -6.23 23.05
CA GLY A 507 -33.81 -5.23 23.29
C GLY A 507 -32.54 -5.52 22.49
N GLY A 508 -32.13 -6.79 22.39
CA GLY A 508 -31.04 -7.23 21.52
C GLY A 508 -31.29 -6.85 20.06
N GLY A 509 -32.38 -7.36 19.46
CA GLY A 509 -32.70 -7.11 18.05
C GLY A 509 -32.82 -5.61 17.70
N LEU A 510 -33.40 -4.81 18.59
CA LEU A 510 -33.47 -3.36 18.43
C LEU A 510 -32.08 -2.71 18.49
N ARG A 511 -31.20 -3.15 19.39
CA ARG A 511 -29.81 -2.69 19.48
C ARG A 511 -29.08 -2.92 18.15
N GLU A 512 -29.19 -4.13 17.59
CA GLU A 512 -28.54 -4.45 16.31
C GLU A 512 -29.05 -3.56 15.17
N MET A 513 -30.36 -3.32 15.06
CA MET A 513 -30.94 -2.45 14.04
C MET A 513 -30.50 -0.99 14.18
N ILE A 514 -30.48 -0.46 15.40
CA ILE A 514 -29.99 0.91 15.68
C ILE A 514 -28.52 1.04 15.30
N GLN A 515 -27.69 0.07 15.65
CA GLN A 515 -26.25 0.07 15.31
C GLN A 515 -26.03 0.06 13.78
N LEU A 516 -26.79 -0.75 13.04
CA LEU A 516 -26.72 -0.77 11.57
C LEU A 516 -27.13 0.58 10.94
N GLY A 517 -28.19 1.20 11.47
CA GLY A 517 -28.63 2.53 11.01
C GLY A 517 -27.60 3.62 11.26
N ILE A 518 -26.99 3.64 12.46
CA ILE A 518 -25.94 4.61 12.82
C ILE A 518 -24.70 4.41 11.96
N LEU A 519 -24.26 3.16 11.77
CA LEU A 519 -23.12 2.82 10.94
C LEU A 519 -23.31 3.34 9.51
N GLY A 520 -24.49 3.11 8.92
CA GLY A 520 -24.82 3.58 7.57
C GLY A 520 -24.83 5.11 7.46
N TYR A 521 -25.41 5.81 8.44
CA TYR A 521 -25.43 7.28 8.47
C TYR A 521 -24.03 7.88 8.57
N ASN A 522 -23.21 7.40 9.53
CA ASN A 522 -21.87 7.93 9.76
C ASN A 522 -20.93 7.63 8.60
N TRP A 523 -21.05 6.46 7.98
CA TRP A 523 -20.32 6.10 6.77
C TRP A 523 -20.64 7.06 5.62
N HIS A 524 -21.93 7.30 5.36
CA HIS A 524 -22.35 8.23 4.31
C HIS A 524 -21.86 9.67 4.59
N LYS A 525 -21.97 10.14 5.83
CA LYS A 525 -21.50 11.46 6.25
C LYS A 525 -19.99 11.62 6.09
N LYS A 526 -19.20 10.60 6.43
CA LYS A 526 -17.74 10.64 6.26
C LYS A 526 -17.34 10.63 4.79
N ARG A 527 -17.98 9.80 3.98
CA ARG A 527 -17.77 9.79 2.52
C ARG A 527 -18.03 11.17 1.88
N SER A 528 -19.10 11.86 2.28
CA SER A 528 -19.44 13.17 1.71
C SER A 528 -18.57 14.32 2.21
N ALA A 529 -17.87 14.15 3.34
CA ALA A 529 -17.04 15.20 3.95
C ALA A 529 -15.71 15.44 3.21
N HIS A 530 -15.08 14.40 2.66
CA HIS A 530 -13.79 14.55 1.98
C HIS A 530 -13.98 15.08 0.55
N GLN A 531 -13.05 15.93 0.10
CA GLN A 531 -13.02 16.42 -1.29
C GLN A 531 -12.17 15.54 -2.20
N ASP A 532 -11.07 14.99 -1.66
CA ASP A 532 -10.11 14.17 -2.39
C ASP A 532 -10.72 12.84 -2.84
N PHE A 533 -10.44 12.47 -4.09
CA PHE A 533 -10.95 11.25 -4.71
C PHE A 533 -10.46 9.98 -3.99
N THR A 534 -9.18 9.95 -3.61
CA THR A 534 -8.55 8.80 -2.91
C THR A 534 -9.21 8.54 -1.56
N MET A 535 -9.46 9.60 -0.79
CA MET A 535 -10.20 9.50 0.46
C MET A 535 -11.64 9.08 0.22
N ARG A 536 -12.33 9.65 -0.77
CA ARG A 536 -13.70 9.23 -1.12
C ARG A 536 -13.79 7.75 -1.53
N SER A 537 -12.82 7.23 -2.28
CA SER A 537 -12.78 5.83 -2.71
C SER A 537 -12.56 4.87 -1.55
N MET A 538 -11.77 5.27 -0.54
CA MET A 538 -11.56 4.49 0.68
C MET A 538 -12.88 4.19 1.40
N TRP A 539 -13.84 5.12 1.32
CA TRP A 539 -15.17 5.04 1.95
C TRP A 539 -16.27 4.52 1.00
N ASP A 540 -15.95 3.73 -0.03
CA ASP A 540 -16.95 3.19 -0.96
C ASP A 540 -17.72 1.96 -0.41
N TYR A 541 -18.97 1.79 -0.86
CA TYR A 541 -19.93 0.80 -0.32
C TYR A 541 -19.56 -0.67 -0.64
N ARG A 542 -18.66 -0.87 -1.61
CA ARG A 542 -18.16 -2.20 -2.01
C ARG A 542 -17.10 -2.76 -1.07
N SER A 543 -16.72 -2.04 -0.01
CA SER A 543 -15.72 -2.52 0.94
C SER A 543 -16.16 -3.87 1.53
N LYS A 544 -15.27 -4.86 1.43
CA LYS A 544 -15.49 -6.25 1.91
C LYS A 544 -15.90 -6.30 3.39
N LEU A 545 -15.61 -5.25 4.16
CA LEU A 545 -15.91 -5.16 5.58
C LEU A 545 -17.42 -5.03 5.85
N ILE A 546 -18.13 -4.21 5.06
CA ILE A 546 -19.57 -3.98 5.27
C ILE A 546 -20.37 -5.22 4.85
N THR A 547 -20.08 -5.79 3.69
CA THR A 547 -20.81 -6.95 3.18
C THR A 547 -20.67 -8.18 4.08
N THR A 548 -19.49 -8.41 4.67
CA THR A 548 -19.24 -9.58 5.52
C THR A 548 -19.87 -9.50 6.91
N TRP A 549 -20.03 -8.29 7.47
CA TRP A 549 -20.60 -8.11 8.81
C TRP A 549 -22.07 -7.67 8.81
N CYS A 550 -22.43 -6.76 7.90
CA CYS A 550 -23.77 -6.17 7.85
C CYS A 550 -24.81 -7.21 7.39
N MET A 551 -24.46 -8.09 6.45
CA MET A 551 -25.41 -9.11 5.96
C MET A 551 -25.78 -10.16 7.04
N PRO A 552 -24.83 -10.78 7.77
CA PRO A 552 -25.19 -11.73 8.82
C PRO A 552 -25.91 -11.07 10.01
N THR A 553 -25.51 -9.86 10.39
CA THR A 553 -26.16 -9.12 11.49
C THR A 553 -27.56 -8.67 11.13
N LEU A 554 -27.78 -8.21 9.89
CA LEU A 554 -29.11 -7.92 9.36
C LEU A 554 -29.97 -9.19 9.29
N ALA A 555 -29.43 -10.31 8.81
CA ALA A 555 -30.15 -11.58 8.78
C ALA A 555 -30.56 -12.03 10.18
N LEU A 556 -29.65 -11.93 11.16
CA LEU A 556 -29.92 -12.26 12.55
C LEU A 556 -30.99 -11.34 13.16
N ALA A 557 -30.88 -10.03 12.93
CA ALA A 557 -31.86 -9.05 13.39
C ALA A 557 -33.25 -9.31 12.77
N MET A 558 -33.32 -9.65 11.47
CA MET A 558 -34.56 -10.01 10.79
C MET A 558 -35.19 -11.27 11.40
N ILE A 559 -34.38 -12.31 11.66
CA ILE A 559 -34.85 -13.55 12.32
C ILE A 559 -35.39 -13.24 13.73
N GLN A 560 -34.68 -12.40 14.49
CA GLN A 560 -35.10 -12.00 15.83
C GLN A 560 -36.39 -11.17 15.82
N VAL A 561 -36.55 -10.24 14.86
CA VAL A 561 -37.77 -9.46 14.70
C VAL A 561 -38.96 -10.37 14.39
N VAL A 562 -38.82 -11.32 13.45
CA VAL A 562 -39.87 -12.31 13.14
C VAL A 562 -40.25 -13.12 14.38
N PHE A 563 -39.26 -13.59 15.14
CA PHE A 563 -39.50 -14.33 16.38
C PHE A 563 -40.24 -13.49 17.42
N THR A 564 -39.81 -12.25 17.64
CA THR A 564 -40.45 -11.36 18.63
C THR A 564 -41.87 -10.99 18.23
N TYR A 565 -42.14 -10.79 16.94
CA TYR A 565 -43.49 -10.55 16.43
C TYR A 565 -44.42 -11.75 16.66
N GLY A 566 -43.95 -12.97 16.38
CA GLY A 566 -44.71 -14.20 16.66
C GLY A 566 -44.99 -14.41 18.15
N ALA A 567 -44.05 -14.03 19.02
CA ALA A 567 -44.24 -14.12 20.47
C ALA A 567 -45.25 -13.08 21.01
N ILE A 568 -45.29 -11.86 20.43
CA ILE A 568 -46.20 -10.78 20.87
C ILE A 568 -47.64 -11.04 20.45
N SER A 569 -47.85 -11.51 19.22
CA SER A 569 -49.19 -11.60 18.64
C SER A 569 -50.05 -12.71 19.27
N GLN A 570 -49.44 -13.60 20.09
CA GLN A 570 -50.05 -14.86 20.58
C GLN A 570 -50.67 -15.72 19.46
N GLN A 571 -50.42 -15.37 18.19
CA GLN A 571 -50.80 -16.13 17.02
C GLN A 571 -49.60 -16.94 16.58
N GLN A 572 -49.78 -18.26 16.47
CA GLN A 572 -48.81 -19.14 15.80
C GLN A 572 -48.67 -18.69 14.33
N LEU A 573 -47.74 -17.78 14.06
CA LEU A 573 -47.39 -17.39 12.69
C LEU A 573 -46.67 -18.53 11.95
N LEU A 574 -45.98 -19.40 12.68
CA LEU A 574 -45.30 -20.58 12.16
C LEU A 574 -45.68 -21.85 12.97
N PRO A 575 -45.67 -23.04 12.34
CA PRO A 575 -45.78 -24.30 13.06
C PRO A 575 -44.67 -24.44 14.11
N HIS A 576 -44.97 -25.09 15.25
CA HIS A 576 -44.00 -25.30 16.34
C HIS A 576 -42.65 -25.91 15.89
N SER A 577 -42.65 -26.77 14.88
CA SER A 577 -41.42 -27.33 14.32
C SER A 577 -40.51 -26.27 13.70
N GLN A 578 -41.07 -25.25 13.05
CA GLN A 578 -40.31 -24.16 12.43
C GLN A 578 -39.81 -23.15 13.47
N GLU A 579 -40.57 -22.91 14.54
CA GLU A 579 -40.13 -22.07 15.67
C GLU A 579 -38.91 -22.66 16.38
N VAL A 580 -38.91 -23.96 16.65
CA VAL A 580 -37.77 -24.66 17.25
C VAL A 580 -36.54 -24.59 16.35
N VAL A 581 -36.71 -24.78 15.03
CA VAL A 581 -35.61 -24.68 14.06
C VAL A 581 -35.01 -23.27 14.03
N LEU A 582 -35.85 -22.23 14.00
CA LEU A 582 -35.39 -20.83 14.05
C LEU A 582 -34.62 -20.54 15.34
N MET A 583 -35.09 -21.06 16.48
CA MET A 583 -34.42 -20.84 17.76
C MET A 583 -33.08 -21.57 17.86
N VAL A 584 -33.00 -22.82 17.39
CA VAL A 584 -31.72 -23.54 17.27
C VAL A 584 -30.78 -22.75 16.36
N GLY A 585 -31.28 -22.21 15.24
CA GLY A 585 -30.53 -21.30 14.37
C GLY A 585 -29.99 -20.07 15.10
N CYS A 586 -30.82 -19.39 15.89
CA CYS A 586 -30.41 -18.24 16.72
C CYS A 586 -29.34 -18.61 17.74
N VAL A 587 -29.49 -19.73 18.45
CA VAL A 587 -28.50 -20.22 19.43
C VAL A 587 -27.16 -20.50 18.75
N LEU A 588 -27.16 -21.20 17.61
CA LEU A 588 -25.94 -21.51 16.85
C LEU A 588 -25.27 -20.23 16.31
N LEU A 589 -26.05 -19.31 15.75
CA LEU A 589 -25.54 -18.03 15.22
C LEU A 589 -24.99 -17.13 16.33
N LYS A 590 -25.68 -16.99 17.47
CA LYS A 590 -25.19 -16.22 18.62
C LYS A 590 -23.97 -16.89 19.27
N SER A 591 -23.93 -18.23 19.35
CA SER A 591 -22.75 -18.97 19.81
C SER A 591 -21.54 -18.71 18.91
N TRP A 592 -21.73 -18.75 17.59
CA TRP A 592 -20.70 -18.40 16.62
C TRP A 592 -20.24 -16.95 16.79
N LEU A 593 -21.15 -16.01 16.99
CA LEU A 593 -20.84 -14.60 17.22
C LEU A 593 -20.01 -14.40 18.51
N CYS A 594 -20.32 -15.11 19.59
CA CYS A 594 -19.52 -15.09 20.82
C CYS A 594 -18.09 -15.61 20.59
N ILE A 595 -17.93 -16.74 19.90
CA ILE A 595 -16.61 -17.29 19.53
C ILE A 595 -15.84 -16.30 18.64
N TYR A 596 -16.54 -15.68 17.70
CA TYR A 596 -15.96 -14.71 16.78
C TYR A 596 -15.51 -13.43 17.48
N MET A 597 -16.26 -12.95 18.48
CA MET A 597 -15.85 -11.83 19.33
C MET A 597 -14.69 -12.21 20.25
N ALA A 598 -14.68 -13.43 20.79
CA ALA A 598 -13.60 -13.94 21.65
C ALA A 598 -12.24 -14.01 20.93
N ARG A 599 -12.23 -14.10 19.59
CA ARG A 599 -11.04 -14.02 18.73
C ARG A 599 -10.21 -12.74 18.95
N LEU A 600 -10.82 -11.64 19.39
CA LEU A 600 -10.15 -10.36 19.62
C LEU A 600 -9.45 -10.27 20.99
N HIS A 601 -9.73 -11.21 21.88
CA HIS A 601 -9.03 -11.35 23.16
C HIS A 601 -7.59 -11.85 22.96
N THR A 602 -6.69 -11.59 23.90
CA THR A 602 -5.28 -12.03 23.82
C THR A 602 -5.13 -13.55 23.69
N SER A 603 -6.01 -14.34 24.32
CA SER A 603 -6.09 -15.80 24.13
C SER A 603 -6.74 -16.23 22.79
N GLY A 604 -7.43 -15.30 22.11
CA GLY A 604 -8.15 -15.51 20.86
C GLY A 604 -7.27 -15.69 19.63
N VAL A 605 -5.95 -15.50 19.75
CA VAL A 605 -4.97 -15.80 18.69
C VAL A 605 -5.14 -17.24 18.20
N ARG A 606 -5.29 -18.22 19.12
CA ARG A 606 -5.52 -19.62 18.73
C ARG A 606 -6.85 -19.83 18.01
N ILE A 607 -7.91 -19.16 18.46
CA ILE A 607 -9.23 -19.22 17.81
C ILE A 607 -9.12 -18.70 16.38
N HIS A 608 -8.35 -17.62 16.18
CA HIS A 608 -8.09 -17.08 14.86
C HIS A 608 -7.44 -18.14 13.99
N ALA A 609 -6.30 -18.71 14.41
CA ALA A 609 -5.56 -19.73 13.66
C ALA A 609 -6.45 -20.90 13.21
N ILE A 610 -7.24 -21.47 14.14
CA ILE A 610 -8.18 -22.56 13.86
C ILE A 610 -9.24 -22.15 12.83
N SER A 611 -9.87 -20.98 13.01
CA SER A 611 -10.93 -20.53 12.10
C SER A 611 -10.41 -20.27 10.68
N SER A 612 -9.20 -19.73 10.56
CA SER A 612 -8.56 -19.45 9.27
C SER A 612 -8.01 -20.70 8.60
N SER A 613 -7.49 -21.69 9.35
CA SER A 613 -7.01 -22.94 8.77
C SER A 613 -8.15 -23.77 8.17
N LEU A 614 -9.32 -23.79 8.81
CA LEU A 614 -10.53 -24.43 8.27
C LEU A 614 -11.00 -23.80 6.95
N LEU A 615 -10.81 -22.49 6.80
CA LEU A 615 -11.19 -21.72 5.60
C LEU A 615 -10.02 -21.52 4.61
N GLY A 616 -8.87 -22.16 4.86
CA GLY A 616 -7.69 -22.12 3.99
C GLY A 616 -7.99 -22.67 2.60
N ALA A 617 -7.27 -22.18 1.58
CA ALA A 617 -7.50 -22.61 0.19
C ALA A 617 -7.28 -24.12 0.01
N ALA A 618 -6.21 -24.67 0.59
CA ALA A 618 -5.90 -26.09 0.55
C ALA A 618 -6.96 -26.94 1.28
N THR A 619 -7.38 -26.52 2.48
CA THR A 619 -8.45 -27.19 3.24
C THR A 619 -9.78 -27.19 2.47
N LYS A 620 -10.16 -26.07 1.85
CA LYS A 620 -11.37 -25.97 1.01
C LYS A 620 -11.30 -26.90 -0.18
N GLN A 621 -10.17 -26.93 -0.90
CA GLN A 621 -9.97 -27.86 -2.01
C GLN A 621 -10.10 -29.31 -1.54
N MET A 622 -9.51 -29.64 -0.39
CA MET A 622 -9.58 -30.99 0.19
C MET A 622 -11.01 -31.37 0.60
N ILE A 623 -11.77 -30.44 1.20
CA ILE A 623 -13.20 -30.65 1.53
C ILE A 623 -14.02 -30.88 0.25
N VAL A 624 -13.79 -30.09 -0.80
CA VAL A 624 -14.51 -30.25 -2.08
C VAL A 624 -14.18 -31.61 -2.72
N ILE A 625 -12.91 -31.99 -2.76
CA ILE A 625 -12.48 -33.30 -3.28
C ILE A 625 -13.13 -34.43 -2.47
N THR A 626 -13.11 -34.33 -1.15
CA THR A 626 -13.74 -35.31 -0.25
C THR A 626 -15.25 -35.41 -0.49
N LEU A 627 -15.95 -34.28 -0.66
CA LEU A 627 -17.38 -34.26 -0.96
C LEU A 627 -17.70 -34.84 -2.33
N MET A 628 -16.86 -34.60 -3.35
CA MET A 628 -17.02 -35.20 -4.68
C MET A 628 -16.86 -36.71 -4.67
N ILE A 629 -15.85 -37.20 -3.96
CA ILE A 629 -15.63 -38.65 -3.75
C ILE A 629 -16.79 -39.23 -2.93
N PHE A 630 -17.24 -38.53 -1.89
CA PHE A 630 -18.36 -39.00 -1.08
C PHE A 630 -19.65 -39.08 -1.89
N ALA A 631 -19.90 -38.11 -2.76
CA ALA A 631 -21.04 -38.12 -3.67
C ALA A 631 -20.97 -39.28 -4.67
N SER A 632 -19.79 -39.63 -5.20
CA SER A 632 -19.64 -40.75 -6.14
C SER A 632 -19.91 -42.10 -5.47
N PHE A 633 -19.38 -42.35 -4.27
CA PHE A 633 -19.68 -43.55 -3.49
C PHE A 633 -21.15 -43.60 -3.07
N SER A 634 -21.72 -42.47 -2.62
CA SER A 634 -23.14 -42.39 -2.25
C SER A 634 -24.06 -42.71 -3.44
N LEU A 635 -23.73 -42.22 -4.64
CA LEU A 635 -24.48 -42.54 -5.85
C LEU A 635 -24.33 -44.02 -6.24
N ALA A 636 -23.14 -44.61 -6.09
CA ALA A 636 -22.93 -46.03 -6.29
C ALA A 636 -23.80 -46.87 -5.33
N PHE A 637 -23.88 -46.50 -4.06
CA PHE A 637 -24.77 -47.17 -3.10
C PHE A 637 -26.24 -47.04 -3.46
N LEU A 638 -26.69 -45.87 -3.93
CA LEU A 638 -28.06 -45.68 -4.41
C LEU A 638 -28.39 -46.56 -5.63
N ILE A 639 -27.42 -46.80 -6.51
CA ILE A 639 -27.59 -47.66 -7.69
C ILE A 639 -27.69 -49.13 -7.30
N VAL A 640 -26.89 -49.57 -6.32
CA VAL A 640 -26.86 -50.98 -5.91
C VAL A 640 -28.02 -51.30 -4.94
N ALA A 641 -28.39 -50.38 -4.05
CA ALA A 641 -29.49 -50.52 -3.11
C ALA A 641 -30.87 -50.18 -3.72
N LYS A 642 -31.20 -50.78 -4.87
CA LYS A 642 -32.51 -50.60 -5.51
C LYS A 642 -33.63 -51.08 -4.58
N GLY A 643 -34.51 -50.16 -4.18
CA GLY A 643 -35.67 -50.45 -3.34
C GLY A 643 -35.55 -50.01 -1.87
N LYS A 644 -34.41 -49.46 -1.45
CA LYS A 644 -34.27 -48.80 -0.14
C LYS A 644 -34.48 -47.29 -0.25
N ASP A 645 -34.98 -46.67 0.83
CA ASP A 645 -35.17 -45.22 0.89
C ASP A 645 -33.84 -44.47 0.66
N HIS A 646 -33.80 -43.57 -0.33
CA HIS A 646 -32.59 -42.85 -0.73
C HIS A 646 -31.96 -42.07 0.44
N GLY A 647 -32.77 -41.45 1.30
CA GLY A 647 -32.29 -40.72 2.47
C GLY A 647 -31.63 -41.62 3.52
N TRP A 648 -32.15 -42.84 3.68
CA TRP A 648 -31.61 -43.82 4.62
C TRP A 648 -30.25 -44.37 4.15
N VAL A 649 -30.11 -44.65 2.86
CA VAL A 649 -28.85 -45.09 2.24
C VAL A 649 -27.79 -43.99 2.37
N LEU A 650 -28.14 -42.73 2.07
CA LEU A 650 -27.21 -41.60 2.19
C LEU A 650 -26.78 -41.34 3.64
N ALA A 651 -27.70 -41.42 4.60
CA ALA A 651 -27.37 -41.29 6.03
C ALA A 651 -26.47 -42.42 6.53
N SER A 652 -26.71 -43.66 6.06
CA SER A 652 -25.87 -44.81 6.38
C SER A 652 -24.48 -44.70 5.76
N ALA A 653 -24.37 -44.19 4.53
CA ALA A 653 -23.10 -43.89 3.87
C ALA A 653 -22.31 -42.79 4.58
N TYR A 654 -22.99 -41.72 5.01
CA TYR A 654 -22.36 -40.66 5.81
C TYR A 654 -21.78 -41.22 7.12
N ARG A 655 -22.57 -42.00 7.87
CA ARG A 655 -22.14 -42.63 9.13
C ARG A 655 -21.00 -43.62 8.91
N GLY A 656 -21.13 -44.52 7.94
CA GLY A 656 -20.18 -45.59 7.69
C GLY A 656 -18.87 -45.14 7.04
N LEU A 657 -18.92 -44.26 6.03
CA LEU A 657 -17.73 -43.88 5.26
C LEU A 657 -16.96 -42.69 5.87
N LEU A 658 -17.64 -41.64 6.33
CA LEU A 658 -16.96 -40.42 6.83
C LEU A 658 -16.61 -40.50 8.33
N PHE A 659 -17.46 -41.15 9.13
CA PHE A 659 -17.29 -41.24 10.60
C PHE A 659 -16.88 -42.63 11.09
N HIS A 660 -16.74 -43.60 10.19
CA HIS A 660 -16.37 -44.98 10.53
C HIS A 660 -17.33 -45.63 11.55
N ASP A 661 -18.62 -45.35 11.46
CA ASP A 661 -19.62 -46.01 12.30
C ASP A 661 -19.93 -47.40 11.72
N GLY A 662 -19.55 -48.45 12.45
CA GLY A 662 -19.77 -49.85 12.07
C GLY A 662 -21.23 -50.14 11.74
N ASN A 663 -22.18 -49.57 12.49
CA ASN A 663 -23.61 -49.73 12.22
C ASN A 663 -24.02 -49.14 10.86
N GLY A 664 -23.35 -48.06 10.42
CA GLY A 664 -23.59 -47.47 9.10
C GLY A 664 -23.12 -48.38 7.97
N LEU A 665 -21.99 -49.06 8.15
CA LEU A 665 -21.47 -50.05 7.21
C LEU A 665 -22.32 -51.33 7.19
N ASP A 666 -22.76 -51.80 8.36
CA ASP A 666 -23.63 -52.97 8.48
C ASP A 666 -24.98 -52.74 7.77
N ASN A 667 -25.55 -51.55 7.93
CA ASN A 667 -26.77 -51.11 7.23
C ASN A 667 -26.61 -51.09 5.70
N LEU A 668 -25.38 -50.85 5.23
CA LEU A 668 -25.02 -50.90 3.81
C LEU A 668 -24.65 -52.30 3.32
N GLY A 669 -24.85 -53.35 4.13
CA GLY A 669 -24.63 -54.74 3.69
C GLY A 669 -23.22 -55.27 4.00
N LEU A 670 -22.54 -54.72 5.00
CA LEU A 670 -21.32 -55.32 5.57
C LEU A 670 -21.64 -56.38 6.65
N ASN A 671 -22.92 -56.59 7.00
CA ASN A 671 -23.33 -57.53 8.02
C ASN A 671 -23.16 -58.99 7.55
N VAL A 672 -22.34 -59.76 8.26
CA VAL A 672 -22.08 -61.17 7.98
C VAL A 672 -23.01 -62.02 8.86
N HIS A 673 -24.30 -62.06 8.54
CA HIS A 673 -25.21 -63.06 9.11
C HIS A 673 -25.34 -64.25 8.16
N GLU A 674 -25.26 -65.46 8.73
CA GLU A 674 -24.97 -66.73 8.02
C GLU A 674 -26.02 -67.17 6.97
N ASP A 675 -27.21 -66.56 6.89
CA ASP A 675 -28.36 -67.19 6.22
C ASP A 675 -28.87 -66.57 4.90
N MET A 676 -28.30 -65.48 4.37
CA MET A 676 -28.76 -64.93 3.08
C MET A 676 -27.63 -64.26 2.29
N PHE A 677 -27.00 -65.00 1.37
CA PHE A 677 -26.09 -64.42 0.36
C PHE A 677 -26.80 -64.33 -1.00
N GLU A 678 -27.44 -63.19 -1.30
CA GLU A 678 -27.82 -62.87 -2.68
C GLU A 678 -26.62 -62.28 -3.46
N LYS A 679 -26.59 -62.41 -4.79
CA LYS A 679 -25.48 -61.90 -5.63
C LYS A 679 -25.21 -60.40 -5.48
N ASN A 680 -26.21 -59.60 -5.09
CA ASN A 680 -26.07 -58.16 -4.90
C ASN A 680 -25.33 -57.82 -3.58
N ASP A 681 -25.34 -58.72 -2.59
CA ASP A 681 -24.71 -58.50 -1.28
C ASP A 681 -23.18 -58.57 -1.36
N ILE A 682 -22.65 -59.45 -2.21
CA ILE A 682 -21.20 -59.54 -2.47
C ILE A 682 -20.69 -58.23 -3.11
N LEU A 683 -21.46 -57.64 -4.04
CA LEU A 683 -21.10 -56.36 -4.67
C LEU A 683 -21.16 -55.22 -3.64
N MET A 684 -22.19 -55.17 -2.78
CA MET A 684 -22.29 -54.19 -1.69
C MET A 684 -21.12 -54.31 -0.71
N MET A 685 -20.77 -55.53 -0.31
CA MET A 685 -19.64 -55.79 0.59
C MET A 685 -18.31 -55.30 -0.02
N ILE A 686 -18.06 -55.56 -1.31
CA ILE A 686 -16.85 -55.10 -2.00
C ILE A 686 -16.81 -53.57 -2.08
N VAL A 687 -17.93 -52.92 -2.44
CA VAL A 687 -18.02 -51.45 -2.51
C VAL A 687 -17.83 -50.81 -1.13
N ASN A 688 -18.39 -51.41 -0.07
CA ASN A 688 -18.18 -50.97 1.31
C ASN A 688 -16.73 -51.14 1.77
N LEU A 689 -16.09 -52.26 1.45
CA LEU A 689 -14.70 -52.50 1.82
C LEU A 689 -13.76 -51.50 1.13
N ILE A 690 -13.96 -51.27 -0.17
CA ILE A 690 -13.20 -50.28 -0.94
C ILE A 690 -13.47 -48.88 -0.39
N GLY A 691 -14.74 -48.52 -0.19
CA GLY A 691 -15.13 -47.21 0.34
C GLY A 691 -14.55 -46.95 1.73
N SER A 692 -14.68 -47.90 2.66
CA SER A 692 -14.16 -47.77 4.02
C SER A 692 -12.64 -47.67 4.03
N THR A 693 -11.93 -48.49 3.24
CA THR A 693 -10.47 -48.41 3.13
C THR A 693 -10.04 -47.06 2.56
N PHE A 694 -10.70 -46.61 1.50
CA PHE A 694 -10.38 -45.36 0.83
C PHE A 694 -10.62 -44.15 1.74
N PHE A 695 -11.78 -44.05 2.39
CA PHE A 695 -12.08 -42.92 3.25
C PHE A 695 -11.25 -42.90 4.54
N ASN A 696 -11.14 -44.05 5.22
CA ASN A 696 -10.52 -44.09 6.55
C ASN A 696 -9.00 -44.06 6.50
N ILE A 697 -8.39 -44.73 5.51
CA ILE A 697 -6.93 -44.80 5.41
C ILE A 697 -6.37 -43.67 4.56
N ILE A 698 -7.01 -43.32 3.45
CA ILE A 698 -6.46 -42.36 2.49
C ILE A 698 -7.00 -40.97 2.77
N VAL A 699 -8.32 -40.77 2.68
CA VAL A 699 -8.93 -39.44 2.72
C VAL A 699 -8.74 -38.78 4.09
N LEU A 700 -9.04 -39.48 5.19
CA LEU A 700 -8.95 -38.91 6.53
C LEU A 700 -7.51 -38.52 6.90
N ASN A 701 -6.53 -39.40 6.63
CA ASN A 701 -5.12 -39.09 6.88
C ASN A 701 -4.61 -37.95 6.00
N LEU A 702 -5.07 -37.86 4.76
CA LEU A 702 -4.73 -36.73 3.88
C LEU A 702 -5.35 -35.42 4.39
N ILE A 703 -6.60 -35.44 4.88
CA ILE A 703 -7.23 -34.27 5.51
C ILE A 703 -6.42 -33.82 6.72
N ILE A 704 -6.03 -34.74 7.61
CA ILE A 704 -5.23 -34.43 8.79
C ILE A 704 -3.88 -33.80 8.39
N ALA A 705 -3.19 -34.37 7.40
CA ALA A 705 -1.91 -33.85 6.92
C ALA A 705 -2.04 -32.45 6.29
N VAL A 706 -3.01 -32.26 5.40
CA VAL A 706 -3.27 -30.97 4.75
C VAL A 706 -3.67 -29.91 5.78
N TYR A 707 -4.56 -30.27 6.71
CA TYR A 707 -5.00 -29.39 7.78
C TYR A 707 -3.86 -29.01 8.72
N SER A 708 -3.01 -29.96 9.11
CA SER A 708 -1.84 -29.70 9.97
C SER A 708 -0.87 -28.72 9.31
N ASN A 709 -0.52 -28.96 8.04
CA ASN A 709 0.39 -28.08 7.31
C ASN A 709 -0.20 -26.66 7.12
N GLU A 710 -1.50 -26.57 6.83
CA GLU A 710 -2.19 -25.29 6.71
C GLU A 710 -2.28 -24.57 8.06
N TYR A 711 -2.55 -25.29 9.14
CA TYR A 711 -2.57 -24.75 10.50
C TYR A 711 -1.20 -24.17 10.89
N ASP A 712 -0.12 -24.92 10.66
CA ASP A 712 1.25 -24.46 10.95
C ASP A 712 1.60 -23.19 10.17
N ARG A 713 1.27 -23.16 8.87
CA ARG A 713 1.47 -21.98 8.01
C ARG A 713 0.76 -20.74 8.57
N VAL A 714 -0.51 -20.89 8.94
CA VAL A 714 -1.33 -19.77 9.42
C VAL A 714 -0.94 -19.34 10.83
N GLN A 715 -0.51 -20.26 11.69
CA GLN A 715 -0.07 -19.97 13.05
C GLN A 715 1.05 -18.92 13.09
N HIS A 716 2.00 -18.96 12.14
CA HIS A 716 3.08 -17.97 12.04
C HIS A 716 2.58 -16.56 11.70
N GLN A 717 1.55 -16.43 10.86
CA GLN A 717 0.99 -15.14 10.44
C GLN A 717 -0.10 -14.63 11.41
N THR A 718 -0.59 -15.48 12.31
CA THR A 718 -1.73 -15.19 13.18
C THR A 718 -1.59 -13.90 14.01
N PRO A 719 -0.40 -13.52 14.55
CA PRO A 719 -0.25 -12.25 15.26
C PRO A 719 -0.57 -11.01 14.40
N GLN A 720 -0.24 -11.05 13.10
CA GLN A 720 -0.54 -9.96 12.17
C GLN A 720 -2.03 -9.91 11.86
N TYR A 721 -2.64 -11.07 11.59
CA TYR A 721 -4.09 -11.19 11.40
C TYR A 721 -4.90 -10.75 12.63
N PHE A 722 -4.38 -11.01 13.82
CA PHE A 722 -4.98 -10.57 15.08
C PHE A 722 -5.01 -9.05 15.19
N LEU A 723 -3.92 -8.36 14.86
CA LEU A 723 -3.86 -6.91 14.84
C LEU A 723 -4.77 -6.31 13.75
N LEU A 724 -4.80 -6.90 12.55
CA LEU A 724 -5.71 -6.48 11.49
C LEU A 724 -7.18 -6.66 11.92
N ALA A 725 -7.51 -7.77 12.59
CA ALA A 725 -8.87 -8.01 13.09
C ALA A 725 -9.26 -6.98 14.16
N ARG A 726 -8.34 -6.62 15.05
CA ARG A 726 -8.54 -5.51 16.00
C ARG A 726 -8.75 -4.19 15.27
N ALA A 727 -7.90 -3.83 14.32
CA ALA A 727 -8.05 -2.60 13.54
C ALA A 727 -9.41 -2.51 12.84
N LYS A 728 -9.87 -3.60 12.21
CA LYS A 728 -11.21 -3.70 11.59
C LYS A 728 -12.34 -3.47 12.59
N TYR A 729 -12.26 -4.12 13.76
CA TYR A 729 -13.26 -3.97 14.81
C TYR A 729 -13.26 -2.55 15.39
N CYS A 730 -12.08 -1.95 15.52
CA CYS A 730 -11.90 -0.61 16.01
C CYS A 730 -12.62 0.43 15.13
N VAL A 731 -12.42 0.34 13.81
CA VAL A 731 -13.08 1.23 12.86
C VAL A 731 -14.59 1.06 12.90
N MET A 732 -15.07 -0.19 12.89
CA MET A 732 -16.50 -0.50 13.00
C MET A 732 -17.11 0.13 14.26
N TYR A 733 -16.45 -0.04 15.41
CA TYR A 733 -16.96 0.47 16.68
C TYR A 733 -16.95 2.01 16.72
N TYR A 734 -15.87 2.63 16.26
CA TYR A 734 -15.77 4.09 16.19
C TYR A 734 -16.89 4.69 15.33
N LEU A 735 -17.18 4.09 14.17
CA LEU A 735 -18.29 4.51 13.30
C LEU A 735 -19.67 4.29 13.94
N SER A 736 -19.81 3.31 14.83
CA SER A 736 -21.06 3.06 15.53
C SER A 736 -21.33 4.02 16.70
N CYS A 737 -20.29 4.66 17.27
CA CYS A 737 -20.40 5.42 18.53
C CYS A 737 -20.31 6.93 18.41
N SER A 738 -19.95 7.48 17.24
CA SER A 738 -19.68 8.91 17.07
C SER A 738 -20.90 9.85 17.23
N LEU A 739 -22.08 9.33 17.55
CA LEU A 739 -23.26 10.12 17.93
C LEU A 739 -23.24 10.62 19.38
N VAL A 740 -22.50 9.96 20.27
CA VAL A 740 -22.46 10.33 21.68
C VAL A 740 -21.14 11.06 21.95
N GLY A 741 -21.20 12.39 22.10
CA GLY A 741 -20.04 13.25 22.38
C GLY A 741 -19.41 13.04 23.76
N TRP A 742 -19.42 11.83 24.31
CA TRP A 742 -18.88 11.52 25.62
C TRP A 742 -17.39 11.21 25.50
N HIS A 743 -16.56 12.19 25.85
CA HIS A 743 -15.11 12.02 25.90
C HIS A 743 -14.63 11.87 27.35
N GLY A 744 -13.67 10.99 27.59
CA GLY A 744 -12.87 10.97 28.82
C GLY A 744 -13.33 10.01 29.93
N ALA A 745 -12.80 10.24 31.13
CA ALA A 745 -12.95 9.38 32.31
C ALA A 745 -14.41 9.18 32.75
N ASP A 746 -15.29 10.14 32.44
CA ASP A 746 -16.71 10.06 32.78
C ASP A 746 -17.46 9.05 31.91
N PHE A 747 -17.07 8.84 30.65
CA PHE A 747 -17.58 7.73 29.83
C PHE A 747 -17.16 6.38 30.41
N GLN A 748 -15.89 6.23 30.81
CA GLN A 748 -15.42 5.00 31.44
C GLN A 748 -16.11 4.74 32.79
N ARG A 749 -16.40 5.78 33.59
CA ARG A 749 -17.20 5.64 34.82
C ARG A 749 -18.64 5.24 34.52
N ALA A 750 -19.28 5.87 33.54
CA ALA A 750 -20.64 5.52 33.14
C ALA A 750 -20.73 4.10 32.58
N LEU A 751 -19.72 3.65 31.83
CA LEU A 751 -19.64 2.28 31.32
C LEU A 751 -19.39 1.27 32.44
N ARG A 752 -18.51 1.58 33.41
CA ARG A 752 -18.30 0.75 34.60
C ARG A 752 -19.55 0.68 35.48
N LEU A 753 -20.29 1.79 35.59
CA LEU A 753 -21.59 1.84 36.26
C LEU A 753 -22.62 1.01 35.50
N ALA A 754 -22.69 1.11 34.17
CA ALA A 754 -23.60 0.31 33.34
C ALA A 754 -23.25 -1.19 33.37
N SER A 755 -21.96 -1.55 33.35
CA SER A 755 -21.52 -2.95 33.51
C SER A 755 -21.77 -3.45 34.94
N GLY A 756 -21.63 -2.59 35.95
CA GLY A 756 -21.96 -2.89 37.35
C GLY A 756 -23.46 -3.07 37.57
N VAL A 757 -24.28 -2.25 36.93
CA VAL A 757 -25.75 -2.37 36.92
C VAL A 757 -26.17 -3.63 36.15
N GLY A 758 -25.52 -3.95 35.03
CA GLY A 758 -25.73 -5.19 34.28
C GLY A 758 -25.34 -6.44 35.08
N ALA A 759 -24.22 -6.40 35.81
CA ALA A 759 -23.78 -7.45 36.73
C ALA A 759 -24.72 -7.58 37.94
N ALA A 760 -25.23 -6.47 38.47
CA ALA A 760 -26.21 -6.46 39.56
C ALA A 760 -27.58 -7.01 39.10
N LEU A 761 -28.01 -6.69 37.88
CA LEU A 761 -29.23 -7.24 37.27
C LEU A 761 -29.09 -8.75 37.00
N SER A 762 -27.93 -9.21 36.54
CA SER A 762 -27.68 -10.65 36.36
C SER A 762 -27.55 -11.40 37.70
N LEU A 763 -27.01 -10.77 38.75
CA LEU A 763 -27.02 -11.31 40.11
C LEU A 763 -28.42 -11.31 40.76
N LEU A 764 -29.25 -10.30 40.48
CA LEU A 764 -30.65 -10.25 40.93
C LEU A 764 -31.49 -11.34 40.24
N LEU A 765 -31.27 -11.57 38.94
CA LEU A 765 -31.91 -12.64 38.18
C LEU A 765 -31.43 -14.05 38.57
N PHE A 766 -30.23 -14.19 39.16
CA PHE A 766 -29.75 -15.47 39.70
C PHE A 766 -30.26 -15.76 41.12
N ARG A 767 -30.86 -14.76 41.79
CA ARG A 767 -31.37 -14.85 43.17
C ARG A 767 -32.90 -14.93 43.27
N SER A 768 -33.60 -14.73 42.15
CA SER A 768 -35.05 -14.92 41.98
C SER A 768 -35.32 -16.21 41.21
#